data_AF-A0A929SP58-F1
#
_entry.id   AF-A0A929SP58-F1
#
_cell.length_a   1.000
_cell.length_b   1.000
_cell.length_c   1.000
_cell.angle_alpha   90.00
_cell.angle_beta   90.00
_cell.angle_gamma   90.00
#
_symmetry.space_group_name_H-M   'P 1'
#
loop_
_entity.id
_entity.type
_entity.pdbx_description
1 polymer ?
#
loop_
_entity_poly.entity_id
_entity_poly.type
_entity_poly.pdbx_seq_one_letter_code
_entity_poly.pdbx_strand_id
1 'polypeptide(L)'
;MSKELLNYIGFDLNTIPSELVAEKPKLTISDAKDEADVYRIYKYVAVKDIDIFISTTDRTTPISERYKKSLALDEYVKQNPEEFNDVMDKASLLDILNFEKMQKKLNTKMPFFIKYDDNYLWQIFYSTEDKKYYMLFPAKEGKTSVLFYLIKKKLTDPEFKVFIPICKMSYCEDLLTRKEINELENYIWSFTKNWCNVFEVYHDIENDKVYKNFIIGETALFTGFKTKYRVKIETRSEALNFYTLVKALFILATETHNAFPIETAVDKKGELIFKYKGKQITIQNISKFISKQYKDMLETRVTINSDIESIKLKISKLKEQIKTDNVNYVYYEKQIVMFLECKQSFFKKVRYFFKKNKAIPIEKIEQAIDANSEVADEKNDSYRARDIKDDKERLKILDGISSKRAKANKDVYTLSDLVGLCNDLREYEQIYSNLQADHRALLLKKTNLDKKIENAKNYIEEIEKHKKSIFEFWKFTNKDKIEELHEGSSFGLGNETTNKIDPGFNIEDDLEEFAQKVDELQRRKLSVNECDSLFATQYIIETINAILDEREKTENGELKKTKVAGRKNKSEKIIEKQLEELKNSYDENIKAEIFGNLMEDRTKVQVLNNKEYRENSRNIYAVLGINDLTTFEEYKNSCEDLINYLNEAFVKIKSVQDVPVYYPYSDGYVIGDLNPREILKDKEVFKIYRTITNNDMHILYFSNIIYFYNNNKTLPLGMDVSTRVLMKPQEFSEEKITEFNIILEDGPFNVEIREIELIEDASKE
;
A
#
# COMPACT_ATOMS: atom_id res chain seq x y z
N MET A 1 -30.99 -28.99 28.40
CA MET A 1 -30.14 -27.80 28.66
C MET A 1 -30.90 -26.68 29.35
N SER A 2 -32.11 -26.32 28.92
CA SER A 2 -32.95 -25.28 29.54
C SER A 2 -33.02 -25.29 31.08
N LYS A 3 -33.24 -26.45 31.72
CA LYS A 3 -33.31 -26.53 33.21
C LYS A 3 -31.97 -26.26 33.91
N GLU A 4 -30.86 -26.74 33.38
CA GLU A 4 -29.53 -26.49 33.98
C GLU A 4 -29.12 -25.03 33.83
N LEU A 5 -29.43 -24.43 32.69
CA LEU A 5 -29.22 -23.02 32.42
C LEU A 5 -30.06 -22.12 33.35
N LEU A 6 -31.36 -22.39 33.48
CA LEU A 6 -32.25 -21.65 34.39
C LEU A 6 -31.80 -21.78 35.85
N ASN A 7 -31.39 -22.97 36.28
CA ASN A 7 -30.84 -23.19 37.62
C ASN A 7 -29.54 -22.40 37.84
N TYR A 8 -28.66 -22.35 36.84
CA TYR A 8 -27.41 -21.60 36.92
C TYR A 8 -27.63 -20.07 36.94
N ILE A 9 -28.62 -19.58 36.19
CA ILE A 9 -29.01 -18.17 36.15
C ILE A 9 -29.75 -17.78 37.44
N GLY A 10 -30.48 -18.72 38.05
CA GLY A 10 -31.39 -18.47 39.15
C GLY A 10 -32.72 -17.85 38.71
N PHE A 11 -33.18 -18.17 37.49
CA PHE A 11 -34.40 -17.60 36.91
C PHE A 11 -35.54 -18.63 36.85
N ASP A 12 -36.67 -18.33 37.51
CA ASP A 12 -37.89 -19.12 37.45
C ASP A 12 -38.90 -18.50 36.47
N LEU A 13 -39.24 -19.23 35.41
CA LEU A 13 -40.19 -18.78 34.39
C LEU A 13 -41.63 -18.63 34.93
N ASN A 14 -41.98 -19.30 36.02
CA ASN A 14 -43.30 -19.19 36.64
C ASN A 14 -43.45 -17.91 37.47
N THR A 15 -42.34 -17.34 37.92
CA THR A 15 -42.31 -16.21 38.85
C THR A 15 -41.26 -15.20 38.38
N ILE A 16 -41.69 -14.24 37.55
CA ILE A 16 -40.76 -13.22 37.01
C ILE A 16 -40.41 -12.22 38.13
N PRO A 17 -39.12 -12.08 38.52
CA PRO A 17 -38.70 -11.14 39.56
C PRO A 17 -38.97 -9.69 39.18
N SER A 18 -39.25 -8.84 40.16
CA SER A 18 -39.52 -7.41 39.97
C SER A 18 -38.40 -6.67 39.25
N GLU A 19 -37.16 -7.14 39.40
CA GLU A 19 -35.93 -6.62 38.80
C GLU A 19 -35.88 -6.78 37.28
N LEU A 20 -36.72 -7.65 36.71
CA LEU A 20 -36.84 -7.91 35.27
C LEU A 20 -38.09 -7.28 34.64
N VAL A 21 -38.93 -6.62 35.44
CA VAL A 21 -40.12 -5.90 34.96
C VAL A 21 -39.69 -4.51 34.53
N ALA A 22 -40.08 -4.09 33.33
CA ALA A 22 -39.72 -2.79 32.78
C ALA A 22 -40.88 -2.15 32.01
N GLU A 23 -40.97 -0.84 32.09
CA GLU A 23 -41.85 -0.06 31.22
C GLU A 23 -41.07 0.42 30.00
N LYS A 24 -41.70 0.30 28.83
CA LYS A 24 -41.08 0.67 27.56
C LYS A 24 -40.75 2.16 27.53
N PRO A 25 -39.47 2.54 27.40
CA PRO A 25 -39.10 3.95 27.37
C PRO A 25 -39.59 4.62 26.07
N LYS A 26 -39.23 5.88 25.88
CA LYS A 26 -39.36 6.57 24.60
C LYS A 26 -38.12 6.30 23.77
N LEU A 27 -38.37 6.00 22.51
CA LEU A 27 -37.33 5.80 21.52
C LEU A 27 -36.66 7.13 21.19
N THR A 28 -35.52 7.39 21.81
CA THR A 28 -34.59 8.41 21.33
C THR A 28 -33.55 7.73 20.45
N ILE A 29 -33.54 8.05 19.16
CA ILE A 29 -32.46 7.64 18.25
C ILE A 29 -31.81 8.92 17.74
N SER A 30 -30.49 8.99 17.78
CA SER A 30 -29.77 10.05 17.08
C SER A 30 -29.97 9.90 15.56
N ASP A 31 -29.96 11.01 14.82
CA ASP A 31 -30.01 11.06 13.35
C ASP A 31 -28.75 10.46 12.66
N ALA A 32 -28.03 9.55 13.31
CA ALA A 32 -26.88 8.85 12.75
C ALA A 32 -27.33 8.05 11.52
N LYS A 33 -26.86 8.51 10.36
CA LYS A 33 -27.29 8.05 9.03
C LYS A 33 -26.68 6.70 8.65
N ASP A 34 -25.57 6.30 9.25
CA ASP A 34 -24.81 5.09 8.87
C ASP A 34 -24.80 3.99 9.94
N GLU A 35 -24.80 2.72 9.50
CA GLU A 35 -24.63 1.54 10.37
C GLU A 35 -23.21 1.45 10.98
N ALA A 36 -22.22 2.11 10.38
CA ALA A 36 -20.85 2.21 10.92
C ALA A 36 -20.77 3.05 12.22
N ASP A 37 -21.79 3.87 12.50
CA ASP A 37 -21.84 4.77 13.66
C ASP A 37 -22.54 4.15 14.88
N VAL A 38 -22.88 2.86 14.83
CA VAL A 38 -23.66 2.24 15.90
C VAL A 38 -22.85 2.15 17.21
N TYR A 39 -21.55 1.83 17.17
CA TYR A 39 -20.76 1.47 18.37
C TYR A 39 -19.60 2.44 18.64
N ARG A 40 -19.87 3.74 18.70
CA ARG A 40 -18.84 4.77 18.95
C ARG A 40 -18.64 5.14 20.42
N ILE A 41 -19.65 4.92 21.26
CA ILE A 41 -19.61 5.32 22.67
C ILE A 41 -19.58 4.08 23.56
N TYR A 42 -18.63 4.02 24.50
CA TYR A 42 -18.51 2.93 25.46
C TYR A 42 -18.64 3.45 26.89
N LYS A 43 -19.41 2.72 27.71
CA LYS A 43 -19.68 3.09 29.10
C LYS A 43 -19.64 1.88 30.02
N TYR A 44 -19.32 2.14 31.29
CA TYR A 44 -19.69 1.27 32.39
C TYR A 44 -21.12 1.58 32.83
N VAL A 45 -22.02 0.61 32.70
CA VAL A 45 -23.43 0.77 33.08
C VAL A 45 -23.78 -0.29 34.11
N ALA A 46 -24.39 0.11 35.23
CA ALA A 46 -24.86 -0.85 36.22
C ALA A 46 -25.98 -1.70 35.63
N VAL A 47 -25.92 -3.01 35.86
CA VAL A 47 -26.85 -3.97 35.26
C VAL A 47 -28.30 -3.71 35.68
N LYS A 48 -28.53 -3.22 36.90
CA LYS A 48 -29.85 -2.79 37.36
C LYS A 48 -30.48 -1.70 36.49
N ASP A 49 -29.68 -0.80 35.91
CA ASP A 49 -30.13 0.38 35.15
C ASP A 49 -30.44 0.08 33.67
N ILE A 50 -30.29 -1.19 33.24
CA ILE A 50 -30.53 -1.62 31.86
C ILE A 50 -31.87 -2.37 31.78
N ASP A 51 -32.89 -1.77 31.19
CA ASP A 51 -34.17 -2.46 30.95
C ASP A 51 -34.05 -3.45 29.78
N ILE A 52 -34.77 -4.58 29.80
CA ILE A 52 -34.64 -5.63 28.78
C ILE A 52 -35.91 -5.70 27.93
N PHE A 53 -35.76 -5.51 26.62
CA PHE A 53 -36.83 -5.67 25.63
C PHE A 53 -36.46 -6.72 24.59
N ILE A 54 -37.41 -7.61 24.28
CA ILE A 54 -37.25 -8.62 23.24
C ILE A 54 -38.10 -8.23 22.03
N SER A 55 -37.47 -8.18 20.87
CA SER A 55 -38.10 -7.89 19.58
C SER A 55 -38.25 -9.18 18.78
N THR A 56 -39.44 -9.42 18.23
CA THR A 56 -39.74 -10.62 17.40
C THR A 56 -39.07 -10.59 16.02
N THR A 57 -38.37 -9.51 15.69
CA THR A 57 -37.70 -9.33 14.39
C THR A 57 -36.21 -9.64 14.43
N ASP A 58 -35.59 -9.65 13.25
CA ASP A 58 -34.17 -9.84 13.06
C ASP A 58 -33.36 -8.58 13.39
N ARG A 59 -32.06 -8.74 13.63
CA ARG A 59 -31.14 -7.63 13.92
C ARG A 59 -31.04 -6.62 12.78
N THR A 60 -31.14 -7.08 11.54
CA THR A 60 -31.07 -6.28 10.31
C THR A 60 -32.33 -5.46 10.05
N THR A 61 -33.41 -5.72 10.78
CA THR A 61 -34.64 -4.91 10.69
C THR A 61 -34.37 -3.49 11.18
N PRO A 62 -34.92 -2.44 10.55
CA PRO A 62 -34.76 -1.06 11.00
C PRO A 62 -35.11 -0.90 12.47
N ILE A 63 -34.26 -0.19 13.22
CA ILE A 63 -34.39 -0.03 14.67
C ILE A 63 -35.77 0.48 15.12
N SER A 64 -36.39 1.38 14.36
CA SER A 64 -37.71 1.92 14.66
C SER A 64 -38.81 0.85 14.60
N GLU A 65 -38.70 -0.09 13.67
CA GLU A 65 -39.59 -1.24 13.57
C GLU A 65 -39.30 -2.27 14.66
N ARG A 66 -38.02 -2.57 14.90
CA ARG A 66 -37.59 -3.47 16.00
C ARG A 66 -38.13 -2.98 17.34
N TYR A 67 -38.04 -1.67 17.56
CA TYR A 67 -38.55 -1.02 18.76
C TYR A 67 -40.07 -1.12 18.83
N LYS A 68 -40.82 -0.86 17.76
CA LYS A 68 -42.29 -1.00 17.76
C LYS A 68 -42.73 -2.41 18.11
N LYS A 69 -42.04 -3.43 17.57
CA LYS A 69 -42.32 -4.85 17.76
C LYS A 69 -41.68 -5.47 19.01
N SER A 70 -41.04 -4.67 19.86
CA SER A 70 -40.48 -5.18 21.11
C SER A 70 -41.47 -5.14 22.27
N LEU A 71 -41.36 -6.13 23.14
CA LEU A 71 -42.06 -6.22 24.42
C LEU A 71 -41.03 -6.21 25.54
N ALA A 72 -41.43 -5.72 26.73
CA ALA A 72 -40.62 -5.89 27.93
C ALA A 72 -40.40 -7.40 28.17
N LEU A 73 -39.27 -7.78 28.78
CA LEU A 73 -38.93 -9.17 29.00
C LEU A 73 -40.07 -9.95 29.68
N ASP A 74 -40.68 -9.37 30.71
CA ASP A 74 -41.75 -10.03 31.46
C ASP A 74 -43.02 -10.22 30.62
N GLU A 75 -43.40 -9.22 29.82
CA GLU A 75 -44.53 -9.31 28.89
C GLU A 75 -44.24 -10.32 27.77
N TYR A 76 -43.01 -10.33 27.23
CA TYR A 76 -42.61 -11.24 26.16
C TYR A 76 -42.67 -12.70 26.61
N VAL A 77 -42.12 -13.02 27.80
CA VAL A 77 -42.16 -14.37 28.37
C VAL A 77 -43.59 -14.85 28.60
N LYS A 78 -44.49 -13.95 29.06
CA LYS A 78 -45.91 -14.28 29.27
C LYS A 78 -46.67 -14.50 27.95
N GLN A 79 -46.40 -13.69 26.94
CA GLN A 79 -47.13 -13.71 25.66
C GLN A 79 -46.57 -14.74 24.66
N ASN A 80 -45.26 -15.02 24.69
CA ASN A 80 -44.55 -15.85 23.72
C ASN A 80 -43.64 -16.91 24.40
N PRO A 81 -44.19 -17.81 25.24
CA PRO A 81 -43.39 -18.75 26.02
C PRO A 81 -42.62 -19.76 25.16
N GLU A 82 -43.20 -20.24 24.05
CA GLU A 82 -42.53 -21.19 23.14
C GLU A 82 -41.34 -20.54 22.43
N GLU A 83 -41.52 -19.33 21.87
CA GLU A 83 -40.43 -18.58 21.23
C GLU A 83 -39.30 -18.24 22.23
N PHE A 84 -39.65 -17.95 23.49
CA PHE A 84 -38.64 -17.70 24.52
C PHE A 84 -37.85 -18.96 24.88
N ASN A 85 -38.48 -20.15 24.86
CA ASN A 85 -37.77 -21.42 25.03
C ASN A 85 -36.77 -21.65 23.90
N ASP A 86 -37.11 -21.31 22.65
CA ASP A 86 -36.19 -21.40 21.52
C ASP A 86 -35.00 -20.43 21.68
N VAL A 87 -35.22 -19.22 22.20
CA VAL A 87 -34.14 -18.28 22.54
C VAL A 87 -33.23 -18.86 23.62
N MET A 88 -33.81 -19.52 24.62
CA MET A 88 -33.09 -20.13 25.73
C MET A 88 -32.27 -21.35 25.29
N ASP A 89 -32.80 -22.21 24.43
CA ASP A 89 -32.11 -23.41 23.97
C ASP A 89 -30.89 -23.10 23.09
N LYS A 90 -30.83 -21.89 22.50
CA LYS A 90 -29.66 -21.37 21.79
C LYS A 90 -28.54 -20.85 22.71
N ALA A 91 -28.81 -20.68 24.01
CA ALA A 91 -27.83 -20.13 24.94
C ALA A 91 -26.84 -21.20 25.41
N SER A 92 -25.57 -20.82 25.46
CA SER A 92 -24.48 -21.69 25.90
C SER A 92 -23.99 -21.27 27.30
N LEU A 93 -23.97 -22.23 28.23
CA LEU A 93 -23.41 -22.00 29.56
C LEU A 93 -21.94 -21.59 29.50
N LEU A 94 -21.17 -22.19 28.59
CA LEU A 94 -19.75 -21.87 28.40
C LEU A 94 -19.56 -20.42 27.96
N ASP A 95 -20.41 -19.93 27.06
CA ASP A 95 -20.35 -18.54 26.60
C ASP A 95 -20.71 -17.56 27.72
N ILE A 96 -21.72 -17.88 28.54
CA ILE A 96 -22.09 -17.05 29.71
C ILE A 96 -20.91 -16.97 30.69
N LEU A 97 -20.24 -18.09 30.96
CA LEU A 97 -19.02 -18.11 31.79
C LEU A 97 -17.88 -17.28 31.17
N ASN A 98 -17.75 -17.30 29.84
CA ASN A 98 -16.78 -16.47 29.13
C ASN A 98 -17.11 -14.98 29.26
N PHE A 99 -18.38 -14.59 29.13
CA PHE A 99 -18.83 -13.22 29.38
C PHE A 99 -18.56 -12.77 30.82
N GLU A 100 -18.81 -13.63 31.82
CA GLU A 100 -18.48 -13.34 33.22
C GLU A 100 -16.99 -13.07 33.43
N LYS A 101 -16.12 -13.92 32.88
CA LYS A 101 -14.65 -13.75 32.96
C LYS A 101 -14.22 -12.47 32.25
N MET A 102 -14.75 -12.22 31.06
CA MET A 102 -14.42 -11.06 30.24
C MET A 102 -14.84 -9.75 30.92
N GLN A 103 -16.08 -9.64 31.41
CA GLN A 103 -16.59 -8.42 32.06
C GLN A 103 -15.90 -8.14 33.40
N LYS A 104 -15.55 -9.19 34.17
CA LYS A 104 -14.67 -9.02 35.34
C LYS A 104 -13.31 -8.43 34.96
N LYS A 105 -12.71 -8.90 33.86
CA LYS A 105 -11.45 -8.34 33.35
C LYS A 105 -11.61 -6.91 32.85
N LEU A 106 -12.72 -6.60 32.16
CA LEU A 106 -13.03 -5.25 31.70
C LEU A 106 -13.12 -4.24 32.84
N ASN A 107 -13.72 -4.62 33.99
CA ASN A 107 -13.75 -3.77 35.18
C ASN A 107 -12.36 -3.50 35.80
N THR A 108 -11.32 -4.22 35.39
CA THR A 108 -9.93 -3.96 35.83
C THR A 108 -9.11 -3.24 34.77
N LYS A 109 -9.35 -3.53 33.49
CA LYS A 109 -8.54 -3.03 32.38
C LYS A 109 -9.39 -2.95 31.12
N MET A 110 -9.43 -1.79 30.49
CA MET A 110 -10.08 -1.58 29.20
C MET A 110 -9.27 -2.22 28.05
N PRO A 111 -9.91 -2.73 26.99
CA PRO A 111 -9.21 -3.21 25.79
C PRO A 111 -8.38 -2.09 25.17
N PHE A 112 -7.23 -2.42 24.58
CA PHE A 112 -6.37 -1.40 23.99
C PHE A 112 -7.10 -0.65 22.88
N PHE A 113 -7.75 -1.37 21.96
CA PHE A 113 -8.55 -0.79 20.87
C PHE A 113 -10.05 -0.66 21.19
N ILE A 114 -10.41 -0.63 22.48
CA ILE A 114 -11.78 -0.44 23.02
C ILE A 114 -12.75 -1.58 22.72
N LYS A 115 -12.81 -2.04 21.46
CA LYS A 115 -13.60 -3.19 21.03
C LYS A 115 -13.07 -4.49 21.64
N TYR A 116 -14.00 -5.41 21.84
CA TYR A 116 -13.75 -6.77 22.29
C TYR A 116 -14.75 -7.70 21.56
N ASP A 117 -14.46 -9.00 21.57
CA ASP A 117 -15.25 -9.99 20.84
C ASP A 117 -16.72 -9.99 21.30
N ASP A 118 -17.63 -10.15 20.36
CA ASP A 118 -19.08 -10.20 20.60
C ASP A 118 -19.69 -8.94 21.25
N ASN A 119 -18.97 -7.81 21.29
CA ASN A 119 -19.49 -6.52 21.81
C ASN A 119 -20.77 -6.04 21.10
N TYR A 120 -20.96 -6.41 19.83
CA TYR A 120 -22.12 -6.04 19.03
C TYR A 120 -23.42 -6.73 19.50
N LEU A 121 -23.33 -7.82 20.27
CA LEU A 121 -24.50 -8.56 20.75
C LEU A 121 -25.28 -7.80 21.83
N TRP A 122 -24.64 -6.86 22.51
CA TRP A 122 -25.23 -6.11 23.62
C TRP A 122 -26.47 -5.31 23.23
N GLN A 123 -26.45 -4.65 22.07
CA GLN A 123 -27.59 -3.90 21.52
C GLN A 123 -28.29 -3.00 22.57
N ILE A 124 -27.49 -2.31 23.39
CA ILE A 124 -27.94 -1.41 24.45
C ILE A 124 -28.09 -0.01 23.89
N PHE A 125 -29.23 0.61 24.13
CA PHE A 125 -29.57 1.97 23.74
C PHE A 125 -29.79 2.84 24.98
N TYR A 126 -29.75 4.16 24.80
CA TYR A 126 -30.05 5.12 25.87
C TYR A 126 -31.18 6.05 25.44
N SER A 127 -32.26 6.09 26.23
CA SER A 127 -33.35 7.06 26.06
C SER A 127 -32.98 8.35 26.78
N THR A 128 -32.81 9.45 26.05
CA THR A 128 -32.48 10.74 26.68
C THR A 128 -33.67 11.35 27.38
N GLU A 129 -34.89 11.08 26.90
CA GLU A 129 -36.13 11.60 27.49
C GLU A 129 -36.38 10.97 28.86
N ASP A 130 -36.26 9.65 28.96
CA ASP A 130 -36.54 8.92 30.20
C ASP A 130 -35.28 8.68 31.05
N LYS A 131 -34.11 9.01 30.51
CA LYS A 131 -32.79 8.81 31.14
C LYS A 131 -32.53 7.35 31.55
N LYS A 132 -32.91 6.41 30.68
CA LYS A 132 -32.82 4.96 30.93
C LYS A 132 -32.01 4.26 29.85
N TYR A 133 -31.23 3.27 30.26
CA TYR A 133 -30.60 2.34 29.33
C TYR A 133 -31.56 1.18 29.08
N TYR A 134 -31.58 0.68 27.84
CA TYR A 134 -32.39 -0.48 27.51
C TYR A 134 -31.73 -1.35 26.44
N MET A 135 -31.79 -2.66 26.64
CA MET A 135 -31.45 -3.67 25.67
C MET A 135 -32.60 -3.87 24.69
N LEU A 136 -32.31 -3.82 23.39
CA LEU A 136 -33.25 -4.22 22.36
C LEU A 136 -32.74 -5.53 21.73
N PHE A 137 -33.11 -6.65 22.33
CA PHE A 137 -32.63 -7.97 21.92
C PHE A 137 -33.50 -8.57 20.80
N PRO A 138 -32.94 -9.01 19.66
CA PRO A 138 -33.72 -9.69 18.63
C PRO A 138 -33.89 -11.18 18.97
N ALA A 139 -35.13 -11.66 19.07
CA ALA A 139 -35.44 -13.06 19.41
C ALA A 139 -34.86 -14.08 18.40
N LYS A 140 -34.64 -13.65 17.16
CA LYS A 140 -34.05 -14.47 16.11
C LYS A 140 -32.51 -14.48 16.10
N GLU A 141 -31.86 -13.85 17.07
CA GLU A 141 -30.39 -13.85 17.20
C GLU A 141 -29.85 -15.28 17.35
N GLY A 142 -28.75 -15.57 16.66
CA GLY A 142 -28.11 -16.89 16.72
C GLY A 142 -27.34 -17.12 18.03
N LYS A 143 -26.77 -16.06 18.60
CA LYS A 143 -26.04 -16.07 19.87
C LYS A 143 -26.87 -15.37 20.96
N THR A 144 -27.49 -16.13 21.85
CA THR A 144 -28.41 -15.59 22.87
C THR A 144 -27.79 -15.47 24.27
N SER A 145 -26.58 -15.99 24.46
CA SER A 145 -25.88 -16.05 25.76
C SER A 145 -25.73 -14.68 26.46
N VAL A 146 -25.59 -13.57 25.72
CA VAL A 146 -25.45 -12.23 26.32
C VAL A 146 -26.71 -11.78 27.07
N LEU A 147 -27.90 -12.13 26.58
CA LEU A 147 -29.18 -11.82 27.23
C LEU A 147 -29.24 -12.50 28.60
N PHE A 148 -28.91 -13.79 28.63
CA PHE A 148 -28.95 -14.59 29.84
C PHE A 148 -27.85 -14.23 30.84
N TYR A 149 -26.69 -13.80 30.36
CA TYR A 149 -25.67 -13.20 31.21
C TYR A 149 -26.20 -11.93 31.92
N LEU A 150 -26.87 -11.04 31.18
CA LEU A 150 -27.44 -9.82 31.74
C LEU A 150 -28.56 -10.13 32.76
N ILE A 151 -29.48 -11.06 32.43
CA ILE A 151 -30.53 -11.53 33.35
C ILE A 151 -29.90 -12.08 34.63
N LYS A 152 -28.92 -12.98 34.51
CA LYS A 152 -28.23 -13.54 35.68
C LYS A 152 -27.63 -12.46 36.57
N LYS A 153 -26.94 -11.49 35.97
CA LYS A 153 -26.33 -10.40 36.72
C LYS A 153 -27.36 -9.49 37.39
N LYS A 154 -28.50 -9.21 36.75
CA LYS A 154 -29.62 -8.50 37.41
C LYS A 154 -30.13 -9.22 38.66
N LEU A 155 -30.16 -10.56 38.65
CA LEU A 155 -30.67 -11.35 39.77
C LEU A 155 -29.64 -11.56 40.89
N THR A 156 -28.36 -11.62 40.55
CA THR A 156 -27.30 -12.01 41.49
C THR A 156 -26.45 -10.85 41.99
N ASP A 157 -26.24 -9.81 41.18
CA ASP A 157 -25.31 -8.71 41.45
C ASP A 157 -25.73 -7.45 40.66
N PRO A 158 -26.84 -6.78 41.05
CA PRO A 158 -27.46 -5.71 40.26
C PRO A 158 -26.58 -4.45 40.11
N GLU A 159 -25.71 -4.21 41.09
CA GLU A 159 -24.77 -3.06 41.10
C GLU A 159 -23.55 -3.28 40.21
N PHE A 160 -23.34 -4.50 39.69
CA PHE A 160 -22.25 -4.79 38.79
C PHE A 160 -22.33 -3.90 37.56
N LYS A 161 -21.25 -3.17 37.27
CA LYS A 161 -21.15 -2.39 36.04
C LYS A 161 -20.55 -3.22 34.92
N VAL A 162 -21.25 -3.27 33.78
CA VAL A 162 -20.76 -3.89 32.55
C VAL A 162 -20.18 -2.83 31.62
N PHE A 163 -19.03 -3.13 31.00
CA PHE A 163 -18.42 -2.28 29.98
C PHE A 163 -18.99 -2.63 28.61
N ILE A 164 -19.76 -1.72 28.03
CA ILE A 164 -20.59 -2.00 26.84
C ILE A 164 -20.62 -0.81 25.88
N PRO A 165 -20.78 -1.07 24.57
CA PRO A 165 -21.09 0.00 23.64
C PRO A 165 -22.55 0.45 23.79
N ILE A 166 -22.79 1.75 23.71
CA ILE A 166 -24.14 2.34 23.69
C ILE A 166 -24.49 2.71 22.25
N CYS A 167 -25.47 2.00 21.72
CA CYS A 167 -25.87 2.05 20.33
C CYS A 167 -26.48 3.40 19.96
N LYS A 168 -25.95 4.03 18.90
CA LYS A 168 -26.44 5.32 18.35
C LYS A 168 -26.52 6.47 19.38
N MET A 169 -25.74 6.41 20.45
CA MET A 169 -25.64 7.53 21.39
C MET A 169 -24.86 8.69 20.74
N SER A 170 -25.30 9.92 20.97
CA SER A 170 -24.59 11.12 20.50
C SER A 170 -23.38 11.42 21.37
N TYR A 171 -22.30 11.92 20.75
CA TYR A 171 -21.11 12.42 21.45
C TYR A 171 -21.46 13.55 22.42
N CYS A 172 -20.69 13.68 23.50
CA CYS A 172 -20.83 14.76 24.47
C CYS A 172 -20.34 16.11 23.91
N GLU A 173 -19.38 16.07 22.99
CA GLU A 173 -18.82 17.21 22.25
C GLU A 173 -17.96 18.22 23.06
N ASP A 174 -17.59 17.95 24.32
CA ASP A 174 -16.71 18.88 25.07
C ASP A 174 -15.24 18.80 24.64
N LEU A 175 -14.76 17.62 24.21
CA LEU A 175 -13.39 17.43 23.71
C LEU A 175 -13.30 17.67 22.19
N LEU A 176 -14.12 16.95 21.43
CA LEU A 176 -14.25 17.03 19.97
C LEU A 176 -15.71 17.17 19.59
N THR A 177 -16.04 18.21 18.84
CA THR A 177 -17.38 18.38 18.25
C THR A 177 -17.62 17.37 17.13
N ARG A 178 -18.89 17.09 16.80
CA ARG A 178 -19.21 16.19 15.67
C ARG A 178 -18.59 16.65 14.35
N LYS A 179 -18.52 17.96 14.14
CA LYS A 179 -17.87 18.53 12.95
C LYS A 179 -16.37 18.24 12.93
N GLU A 180 -15.67 18.44 14.05
CA GLU A 180 -14.25 18.14 14.17
C GLU A 180 -13.98 16.64 14.00
N ILE A 181 -14.85 15.77 14.52
CA ILE A 181 -14.76 14.31 14.34
C ILE A 181 -14.85 13.94 12.86
N ASN A 182 -15.89 14.39 12.16
CA ASN A 182 -16.06 14.09 10.74
C ASN A 182 -14.90 14.64 9.90
N GLU A 183 -14.43 15.85 10.20
CA GLU A 183 -13.27 16.43 9.53
C GLU A 183 -11.99 15.63 9.81
N LEU A 184 -11.74 15.20 11.05
CA LEU A 184 -10.59 14.37 11.41
C LEU A 184 -10.59 13.03 10.68
N GLU A 185 -11.73 12.33 10.65
CA GLU A 185 -11.85 11.05 9.96
C GLU A 185 -11.52 11.20 8.46
N ASN A 186 -12.01 12.27 7.83
CA ASN A 186 -11.70 12.59 6.43
C ASN A 186 -10.23 12.97 6.21
N TYR A 187 -9.69 13.86 7.05
CA TYR A 187 -8.31 14.33 6.89
C TYR A 187 -7.32 13.20 7.13
N ILE A 188 -7.52 12.36 8.14
CA ILE A 188 -6.65 11.22 8.44
C ILE A 188 -6.71 10.19 7.29
N TRP A 189 -7.91 9.88 6.79
CA TRP A 189 -8.08 8.99 5.65
C TRP A 189 -7.28 9.45 4.43
N SER A 190 -7.17 10.76 4.19
CA SER A 190 -6.38 11.29 3.07
C SER A 190 -4.90 10.89 3.11
N PHE A 191 -4.34 10.68 4.30
CA PHE A 191 -2.96 10.25 4.52
C PHE A 191 -2.82 8.74 4.63
N THR A 192 -3.67 8.10 5.44
CA THR A 192 -3.55 6.66 5.74
C THR A 192 -4.14 5.77 4.66
N LYS A 193 -5.01 6.34 3.81
CA LYS A 193 -5.88 5.62 2.86
C LYS A 193 -6.78 4.57 3.51
N ASN A 194 -6.96 4.64 4.83
CA ASN A 194 -7.78 3.73 5.62
C ASN A 194 -8.66 4.53 6.59
N TRP A 195 -9.95 4.20 6.65
CA TRP A 195 -10.89 4.91 7.51
C TRP A 195 -10.57 4.66 8.99
N CYS A 196 -10.53 5.73 9.77
CA CYS A 196 -10.39 5.65 11.21
C CYS A 196 -11.73 5.91 11.89
N ASN A 197 -11.86 5.42 13.12
CA ASN A 197 -13.03 5.63 13.95
C ASN A 197 -12.64 6.42 15.19
N VAL A 198 -13.37 7.51 15.45
CA VAL A 198 -13.35 8.17 16.76
C VAL A 198 -14.31 7.46 17.72
N PHE A 199 -13.84 7.19 18.93
CA PHE A 199 -14.62 6.62 20.03
C PHE A 199 -14.65 7.58 21.21
N GLU A 200 -15.76 7.60 21.93
CA GLU A 200 -15.91 8.28 23.23
C GLU A 200 -16.05 7.22 24.31
N VAL A 201 -15.11 7.18 25.26
CA VAL A 201 -15.09 6.14 26.29
C VAL A 201 -15.11 6.74 27.67
N TYR A 202 -16.15 6.39 28.41
CA TYR A 202 -16.30 6.69 29.83
C TYR A 202 -15.55 5.64 30.61
N HIS A 203 -14.28 5.94 30.87
CA HIS A 203 -13.30 4.97 31.33
C HIS A 203 -13.32 4.78 32.85
N ASP A 204 -13.98 5.68 33.57
CA ASP A 204 -14.07 5.65 35.03
C ASP A 204 -15.34 4.91 35.44
N ILE A 205 -15.15 3.84 36.22
CA ILE A 205 -16.24 2.98 36.71
C ILE A 205 -17.04 3.71 37.77
N GLU A 206 -16.44 4.61 38.55
CA GLU A 206 -17.08 5.35 39.62
C GLU A 206 -17.74 6.64 39.10
N ASN A 207 -17.07 7.33 38.17
CA ASN A 207 -17.52 8.63 37.65
C ASN A 207 -17.92 8.58 36.16
N ASP A 208 -19.23 8.53 35.92
CA ASP A 208 -19.84 8.45 34.59
C ASP A 208 -19.77 9.75 33.75
N LYS A 209 -19.07 10.79 34.23
CA LYS A 209 -18.84 12.04 33.51
C LYS A 209 -17.43 12.16 32.94
N VAL A 210 -16.51 11.31 33.38
CA VAL A 210 -15.12 11.36 32.90
C VAL A 210 -15.00 10.47 31.67
N TYR A 211 -14.70 11.10 30.53
CA TYR A 211 -14.52 10.40 29.27
C TYR A 211 -13.26 10.86 28.55
N LYS A 212 -12.83 10.05 27.59
CA LYS A 212 -11.72 10.32 26.67
C LYS A 212 -12.15 10.02 25.25
N ASN A 213 -11.60 10.76 24.30
CA ASN A 213 -11.73 10.41 22.89
C ASN A 213 -10.52 9.59 22.44
N PHE A 214 -10.78 8.56 21.64
CA PHE A 214 -9.75 7.72 21.04
C PHE A 214 -9.96 7.65 19.54
N ILE A 215 -8.92 7.84 18.76
CA ILE A 215 -8.97 7.69 17.30
C ILE A 215 -8.22 6.42 16.96
N ILE A 216 -8.93 5.43 16.43
CA ILE A 216 -8.38 4.11 16.08
C ILE A 216 -8.50 3.91 14.59
N GLY A 217 -7.40 3.53 13.95
CA GLY A 217 -7.38 3.21 12.52
C GLY A 217 -6.14 2.41 12.17
N GLU A 218 -5.91 2.29 10.86
CA GLU A 218 -4.74 1.62 10.30
C GLU A 218 -3.95 2.59 9.43
N THR A 219 -2.63 2.41 9.38
CA THR A 219 -1.73 3.14 8.49
C THR A 219 -0.78 2.18 7.81
N ALA A 220 -0.45 2.46 6.54
CA ALA A 220 0.57 1.74 5.79
C ALA A 220 1.96 2.29 6.12
N LEU A 221 2.90 1.42 6.51
CA LEU A 221 4.29 1.80 6.79
C LEU A 221 5.16 1.71 5.54
N PHE A 222 4.90 0.70 4.73
CA PHE A 222 5.51 0.46 3.42
C PHE A 222 4.53 -0.38 2.57
N THR A 223 4.86 -0.58 1.30
CA THR A 223 4.00 -1.30 0.35
C THR A 223 3.54 -2.65 0.89
N GLY A 224 2.22 -2.84 0.99
CA GLY A 224 1.62 -4.11 1.45
C GLY A 224 1.60 -4.35 2.96
N PHE A 225 2.13 -3.44 3.80
CA PHE A 225 2.12 -3.62 5.26
C PHE A 225 1.42 -2.48 6.00
N LYS A 226 0.31 -2.83 6.68
CA LYS A 226 -0.48 -1.93 7.52
C LYS A 226 -0.29 -2.29 9.00
N THR A 227 -0.27 -1.27 9.87
CA THR A 227 -0.35 -1.42 11.33
C THR A 227 -1.51 -0.61 11.88
N LYS A 228 -2.12 -1.08 12.97
CA LYS A 228 -3.08 -0.27 13.72
C LYS A 228 -2.39 0.84 14.50
N TYR A 229 -3.15 1.87 14.85
CA TYR A 229 -2.77 2.92 15.78
C TYR A 229 -3.95 3.31 16.68
N ARG A 230 -3.64 3.95 17.80
CA ARG A 230 -4.62 4.52 18.73
C ARG A 230 -4.13 5.86 19.26
N VAL A 231 -4.70 6.95 18.79
CA VAL A 231 -4.47 8.30 19.33
C VAL A 231 -5.38 8.51 20.53
N LYS A 232 -4.83 9.01 21.64
CA LYS A 232 -5.57 9.31 22.87
C LYS A 232 -5.74 10.81 23.06
N ILE A 233 -6.96 11.25 23.37
CA ILE A 233 -7.30 12.66 23.62
C ILE A 233 -8.00 12.75 24.99
N GLU A 234 -7.37 13.44 25.93
CA GLU A 234 -7.86 13.61 27.30
C GLU A 234 -8.34 15.03 27.61
N THR A 235 -7.82 16.02 26.87
CA THR A 235 -8.16 17.43 27.11
C THR A 235 -8.58 18.15 25.84
N ARG A 236 -9.39 19.21 25.98
CA ARG A 236 -9.78 20.06 24.86
C ARG A 236 -8.58 20.71 24.18
N SER A 237 -7.50 20.99 24.93
CA SER A 237 -6.25 21.52 24.36
C SER A 237 -5.54 20.50 23.47
N GLU A 238 -5.45 19.24 23.90
CA GLU A 238 -4.90 18.15 23.07
C GLU A 238 -5.73 17.96 21.80
N ALA A 239 -7.06 17.93 21.93
CA ALA A 239 -7.99 17.82 20.82
C ALA A 239 -7.76 18.92 19.78
N LEU A 240 -7.67 20.18 20.21
CA LEU A 240 -7.46 21.32 19.34
C LEU A 240 -6.09 21.29 18.68
N ASN A 241 -5.03 20.91 19.42
CA ASN A 241 -3.68 20.78 18.88
C ASN A 241 -3.59 19.71 17.79
N PHE A 242 -4.17 18.53 18.05
CA PHE A 242 -4.19 17.43 17.09
C PHE A 242 -5.03 17.79 15.85
N TYR A 243 -6.25 18.31 16.04
CA TYR A 243 -7.10 18.78 14.95
C TYR A 243 -6.41 19.85 14.09
N THR A 244 -5.77 20.82 14.72
CA THR A 244 -5.07 21.92 14.02
C THR A 244 -3.89 21.38 13.21
N LEU A 245 -3.10 20.46 13.77
CA LEU A 245 -1.98 19.83 13.08
C LEU A 245 -2.46 19.07 11.84
N VAL A 246 -3.42 18.16 12.02
CA VAL A 246 -3.95 17.31 10.94
C VAL A 246 -4.59 18.17 9.85
N LYS A 247 -5.37 19.19 10.21
CA LYS A 247 -5.97 20.12 9.25
C LYS A 247 -4.94 20.92 8.48
N ALA A 248 -3.89 21.42 9.14
CA ALA A 248 -2.83 22.16 8.48
C ALA A 248 -2.07 21.29 7.48
N LEU A 249 -1.77 20.04 7.84
CA LEU A 249 -1.15 19.07 6.95
C LEU A 249 -2.08 18.72 5.78
N PHE A 250 -3.38 18.57 6.03
CA PHE A 250 -4.37 18.27 4.99
C PHE A 250 -4.42 19.39 3.96
N ILE A 251 -4.57 20.64 4.40
CA ILE A 251 -4.55 21.82 3.53
C ILE A 251 -3.24 21.87 2.74
N LEU A 252 -2.10 21.60 3.38
CA LEU A 252 -0.82 21.58 2.70
C LEU A 252 -0.81 20.52 1.59
N ALA A 253 -1.23 19.30 1.88
CA ALA A 253 -1.25 18.21 0.90
C ALA A 253 -2.23 18.49 -0.25
N THR A 254 -3.44 18.98 0.03
CA THR A 254 -4.46 19.20 -1.01
C THR A 254 -4.17 20.43 -1.84
N GLU A 255 -3.92 21.58 -1.22
CA GLU A 255 -3.76 22.85 -1.93
C GLU A 255 -2.46 22.87 -2.75
N THR A 256 -1.38 22.25 -2.25
CA THR A 256 -0.11 22.15 -3.00
C THR A 256 -0.06 20.97 -3.98
N HIS A 257 -1.16 20.22 -4.12
CA HIS A 257 -1.27 19.01 -4.95
C HIS A 257 -0.16 18.00 -4.64
N ASN A 258 -0.01 17.71 -3.36
CA ASN A 258 0.91 16.75 -2.80
C ASN A 258 2.40 17.04 -3.06
N ALA A 259 2.77 18.34 -3.18
CA ALA A 259 4.17 18.75 -3.26
C ALA A 259 4.98 18.35 -2.00
N PHE A 260 4.29 18.15 -0.88
CA PHE A 260 4.86 17.65 0.37
C PHE A 260 4.21 16.31 0.73
N PRO A 261 4.71 15.17 0.19
CA PRO A 261 4.17 13.87 0.54
C PRO A 261 4.38 13.59 2.03
N ILE A 262 3.27 13.59 2.78
CA ILE A 262 3.28 13.32 4.21
C ILE A 262 3.10 11.81 4.41
N GLU A 263 4.10 11.20 5.03
CA GLU A 263 4.07 9.80 5.44
C GLU A 263 3.41 9.69 6.82
N THR A 264 2.82 8.53 7.10
CA THR A 264 2.27 8.21 8.42
C THR A 264 3.01 7.05 9.04
N ALA A 265 3.15 7.07 10.37
CA ALA A 265 3.79 6.01 11.13
C ALA A 265 3.19 5.94 12.53
N VAL A 266 3.68 5.01 13.33
CA VAL A 266 3.29 4.82 14.72
C VAL A 266 4.47 5.13 15.64
N ASP A 267 4.21 5.81 16.76
CA ASP A 267 5.23 6.09 17.78
C ASP A 267 5.36 4.97 18.82
N LYS A 268 6.24 5.17 19.82
CA LYS A 268 6.48 4.20 20.91
C LYS A 268 5.28 4.02 21.86
N LYS A 269 4.24 4.86 21.75
CA LYS A 269 2.99 4.76 22.51
C LYS A 269 1.85 4.15 21.70
N GLY A 270 2.07 3.88 20.41
CA GLY A 270 1.04 3.36 19.52
C GLY A 270 0.19 4.46 18.88
N GLU A 271 0.61 5.72 18.94
CA GLU A 271 -0.12 6.86 18.41
C GLU A 271 0.29 7.17 16.96
N LEU A 272 -0.65 7.66 16.16
CA LEU A 272 -0.40 8.09 14.78
C LEU A 272 0.50 9.33 14.76
N ILE A 273 1.57 9.25 13.98
CA ILE A 273 2.50 10.37 13.73
C ILE A 273 2.63 10.64 12.23
N PHE A 274 2.93 11.89 11.90
CA PHE A 274 3.14 12.36 10.53
C PHE A 274 4.62 12.65 10.31
N LYS A 275 5.18 12.18 9.20
CA LYS A 275 6.59 12.38 8.83
C LYS A 275 6.68 13.01 7.45
N TYR A 276 7.74 13.80 7.24
CA TYR A 276 8.16 14.25 5.92
C TYR A 276 9.67 14.06 5.80
N LYS A 277 10.11 13.32 4.77
CA LYS A 277 11.52 12.93 4.58
C LYS A 277 12.12 12.34 5.86
N GLY A 278 11.42 11.38 6.47
CA GLY A 278 11.82 10.72 7.73
C GLY A 278 11.67 11.55 9.01
N LYS A 279 11.37 12.86 8.94
CA LYS A 279 11.28 13.74 10.12
C LYS A 279 9.84 13.93 10.58
N GLN A 280 9.59 13.69 11.86
CA GLN A 280 8.26 13.88 12.45
C GLN A 280 7.84 15.35 12.46
N ILE A 281 6.59 15.60 12.04
CA ILE A 281 5.93 16.90 12.14
C ILE A 281 4.98 16.87 13.33
N THR A 282 5.12 17.85 14.22
CA THR A 282 4.28 18.03 15.41
C THR A 282 3.74 19.46 15.45
N ILE A 283 2.73 19.69 16.28
CA ILE A 283 2.18 21.05 16.46
C ILE A 283 3.23 22.05 16.94
N GLN A 284 4.24 21.60 17.70
CA GLN A 284 5.32 22.47 18.20
C GLN A 284 6.34 22.83 17.12
N ASN A 285 6.53 21.98 16.09
CA ASN A 285 7.54 22.18 15.07
C ASN A 285 6.97 22.61 13.71
N ILE A 286 5.66 22.54 13.49
CA ILE A 286 5.02 22.83 12.20
C ILE A 286 5.36 24.23 11.66
N SER A 287 5.46 25.24 12.53
CA SER A 287 5.86 26.59 12.13
C SER A 287 7.29 26.61 11.57
N LYS A 288 8.23 25.90 12.21
CA LYS A 288 9.61 25.77 11.71
C LYS A 288 9.66 24.98 10.40
N PHE A 289 8.84 23.94 10.30
CA PHE A 289 8.69 23.15 9.08
C PHE A 289 8.21 24.03 7.91
N ILE A 290 7.13 24.79 8.09
CA ILE A 290 6.60 25.73 7.09
C ILE A 290 7.68 26.73 6.67
N SER A 291 8.34 27.38 7.63
CA SER A 291 9.39 28.35 7.33
C SER A 291 10.58 27.75 6.57
N LYS A 292 10.96 26.51 6.89
CA LYS A 292 12.01 25.80 6.17
C LYS A 292 11.58 25.50 4.72
N GLN A 293 10.42 24.88 4.54
CA GLN A 293 9.92 24.52 3.21
C GLN A 293 9.68 25.76 2.35
N TYR A 294 9.25 26.88 2.93
CA TYR A 294 9.13 28.15 2.21
C TYR A 294 10.47 28.62 1.64
N LYS A 295 11.55 28.56 2.42
CA LYS A 295 12.89 28.93 1.97
C LYS A 295 13.40 28.00 0.87
N ASP A 296 13.24 26.69 1.05
CA ASP A 296 13.62 25.68 0.04
C ASP A 296 12.87 25.94 -1.30
N MET A 297 11.58 26.29 -1.23
CA MET A 297 10.77 26.64 -2.40
C MET A 297 11.19 27.98 -3.04
N LEU A 298 11.61 28.97 -2.25
CA LEU A 298 12.14 30.23 -2.78
C LEU A 298 13.41 30.00 -3.60
N GLU A 299 14.33 29.14 -3.13
CA GLU A 299 15.55 28.79 -3.88
C GLU A 299 15.22 28.09 -5.20
N THR A 300 14.23 27.19 -5.17
CA THR A 300 13.70 26.53 -6.37
C THR A 300 13.15 27.55 -7.36
N ARG A 301 12.41 28.55 -6.87
CA ARG A 301 11.87 29.64 -7.71
C ARG A 301 12.96 30.44 -8.41
N VAL A 302 14.02 30.80 -7.68
CA VAL A 302 15.16 31.54 -8.25
C VAL A 302 15.80 30.74 -9.38
N THR A 303 15.93 29.43 -9.19
CA THR A 303 16.48 28.50 -10.19
C THR A 303 15.61 28.43 -11.44
N ILE A 304 14.30 28.17 -11.28
CA ILE A 304 13.35 28.12 -12.41
C ILE A 304 13.31 29.44 -13.17
N ASN A 305 13.34 30.59 -12.47
CA ASN A 305 13.40 31.89 -13.12
C ASN A 305 14.66 32.07 -13.96
N SER A 306 15.81 31.62 -13.47
CA SER A 306 17.06 31.63 -14.23
C SER A 306 16.96 30.75 -15.49
N ASP A 307 16.36 29.57 -15.36
CA ASP A 307 16.17 28.64 -16.47
C ASP A 307 15.19 29.20 -17.52
N ILE A 308 14.11 29.85 -17.10
CA ILE A 308 13.17 30.56 -17.98
C ILE A 308 13.91 31.63 -18.80
N GLU A 309 14.72 32.48 -18.16
CA GLU A 309 15.46 33.53 -18.87
C GLU A 309 16.53 32.94 -19.82
N SER A 310 17.20 31.86 -19.41
CA SER A 310 18.14 31.11 -20.25
C SER A 310 17.48 30.55 -21.50
N ILE A 311 16.30 29.91 -21.37
CA ILE A 311 15.55 29.37 -22.51
C ILE A 311 15.03 30.49 -23.42
N LYS A 312 14.51 31.58 -22.86
CA LYS A 312 14.11 32.75 -23.67
C LYS A 312 15.26 33.27 -24.53
N LEU A 313 16.46 33.37 -23.96
CA LEU A 313 17.66 33.78 -24.70
C LEU A 313 17.99 32.79 -25.82
N LYS A 314 17.93 31.48 -25.56
CA LYS A 314 18.15 30.43 -26.58
C LYS A 314 17.12 30.51 -27.71
N ILE A 315 15.84 30.68 -27.37
CA ILE A 315 14.74 30.88 -28.33
C ILE A 315 15.00 32.12 -29.19
N SER A 316 15.42 33.25 -28.60
CA SER A 316 15.71 34.47 -29.35
C SER A 316 16.84 34.25 -30.36
N LYS A 317 17.95 33.64 -29.93
CA LYS A 317 19.09 33.32 -30.80
C LYS A 317 18.71 32.36 -31.93
N LEU A 318 17.91 31.33 -31.63
CA LEU A 318 17.40 30.39 -32.63
C LEU A 318 16.50 31.09 -33.66
N LYS A 319 15.61 31.99 -33.22
CA LYS A 319 14.76 32.77 -34.14
C LYS A 319 15.60 33.65 -35.07
N GLU A 320 16.65 34.29 -34.57
CA GLU A 320 17.58 35.07 -35.41
C GLU A 320 18.31 34.20 -36.43
N GLN A 321 18.84 33.05 -36.01
CA GLN A 321 19.51 32.11 -36.91
C GLN A 321 18.55 31.60 -38.00
N ILE A 322 17.33 31.19 -37.65
CA ILE A 322 16.32 30.76 -38.62
C ILE A 322 16.00 31.87 -39.62
N LYS A 323 15.95 33.15 -39.20
CA LYS A 323 15.77 34.27 -40.13
C LYS A 323 16.94 34.37 -41.12
N THR A 324 18.17 34.32 -40.64
CA THR A 324 19.37 34.36 -41.50
C THR A 324 19.43 33.17 -42.45
N ASP A 325 19.15 31.96 -41.97
CA ASP A 325 19.16 30.74 -42.75
C ASP A 325 18.06 30.74 -43.81
N ASN A 326 16.88 31.31 -43.52
CA ASN A 326 15.82 31.49 -44.53
C ASN A 326 16.25 32.44 -45.65
N VAL A 327 16.92 33.55 -45.32
CA VAL A 327 17.49 34.46 -46.34
C VAL A 327 18.48 33.72 -47.23
N ASN A 328 19.35 32.89 -46.64
CA ASN A 328 20.29 32.05 -47.38
C ASN A 328 19.58 31.02 -48.26
N TYR A 329 18.55 30.35 -47.74
CA TYR A 329 17.77 29.38 -48.49
C TYR A 329 17.09 30.02 -49.71
N VAL A 330 16.42 31.16 -49.55
CA VAL A 330 15.80 31.92 -50.65
C VAL A 330 16.83 32.35 -51.69
N TYR A 331 18.05 32.70 -51.26
CA TYR A 331 19.14 33.01 -52.18
C TYR A 331 19.53 31.79 -53.04
N TYR A 332 19.71 30.61 -52.42
CA TYR A 332 20.00 29.37 -53.16
C TYR A 332 18.84 28.96 -54.07
N GLU A 333 17.59 29.06 -53.60
CA GLU A 333 16.39 28.78 -54.38
C GLU A 333 16.32 29.66 -55.63
N LYS A 334 16.57 30.98 -55.52
CA LYS A 334 16.62 31.89 -56.68
C LYS A 334 17.69 31.48 -57.70
N GLN A 335 18.85 30.98 -57.26
CA GLN A 335 19.88 30.47 -58.17
C GLN A 335 19.42 29.20 -58.90
N ILE A 336 18.74 28.30 -58.19
CA ILE A 336 18.18 27.06 -58.73
C ILE A 336 17.07 27.36 -59.74
N VAL A 337 16.12 28.25 -59.42
CA VAL A 337 15.05 28.68 -60.34
C VAL A 337 15.66 29.34 -61.58
N MET A 338 16.63 30.23 -61.41
CA MET A 338 17.35 30.84 -62.53
C MET A 338 18.03 29.78 -63.42
N PHE A 339 18.60 28.71 -62.84
CA PHE A 339 19.14 27.58 -63.60
C PHE A 339 18.05 26.80 -64.35
N LEU A 340 16.92 26.48 -63.70
CA LEU A 340 15.79 25.77 -64.29
C LEU A 340 15.15 26.56 -65.44
N GLU A 341 14.98 27.88 -65.31
CA GLU A 341 14.51 28.74 -66.40
C GLU A 341 15.50 28.80 -67.58
N CYS A 342 16.80 28.71 -67.30
CA CYS A 342 17.82 28.62 -68.33
C CYS A 342 17.78 27.27 -69.06
N LYS A 343 17.29 26.19 -68.44
CA LYS A 343 17.09 24.88 -69.09
C LYS A 343 16.08 24.94 -70.27
N GLN A 344 15.14 25.89 -70.26
CA GLN A 344 14.01 25.96 -71.21
C GLN A 344 14.34 26.59 -72.58
N SER A 345 15.41 27.37 -72.76
CA SER A 345 15.72 28.05 -74.03
C SER A 345 17.23 28.21 -74.32
N PHE A 346 17.64 27.91 -75.56
CA PHE A 346 19.03 27.96 -76.04
C PHE A 346 19.76 29.30 -75.77
N PHE A 347 19.11 30.43 -76.05
CA PHE A 347 19.70 31.76 -75.82
C PHE A 347 19.80 32.11 -74.32
N LYS A 348 18.92 31.56 -73.48
CA LYS A 348 19.01 31.72 -72.01
C LYS A 348 20.17 30.89 -71.42
N LYS A 349 20.43 29.68 -71.97
CA LYS A 349 21.58 28.82 -71.59
C LYS A 349 22.93 29.53 -71.78
N VAL A 350 23.11 30.23 -72.89
CA VAL A 350 24.33 31.02 -73.17
C VAL A 350 24.50 32.16 -72.17
N ARG A 351 23.42 32.85 -71.79
CA ARG A 351 23.44 34.01 -70.88
C ARG A 351 23.82 33.66 -69.43
N TYR A 352 23.45 32.46 -68.95
CA TYR A 352 23.80 31.96 -67.61
C TYR A 352 25.31 31.62 -67.49
N PHE A 353 25.92 31.14 -68.58
CA PHE A 353 27.33 30.74 -68.62
C PHE A 353 28.30 31.95 -68.56
N PHE A 354 27.88 33.12 -69.05
CA PHE A 354 28.72 34.33 -69.16
C PHE A 354 28.45 35.43 -68.12
N LYS A 355 27.47 35.26 -67.21
CA LYS A 355 27.22 36.25 -66.14
C LYS A 355 28.23 36.07 -65.00
N LYS A 356 29.08 37.07 -64.77
CA LYS A 356 29.87 37.19 -63.52
C LYS A 356 28.91 37.43 -62.34
N ASN A 357 29.03 36.61 -61.30
CA ASN A 357 28.32 36.75 -60.02
C ASN A 357 28.65 38.12 -59.40
N LYS A 358 27.76 39.12 -59.55
CA LYS A 358 27.75 40.29 -58.65
C LYS A 358 26.89 39.92 -57.45
N ALA A 359 27.46 40.03 -56.26
CA ALA A 359 26.75 39.85 -55.00
C ALA A 359 25.56 40.82 -54.93
N ILE A 360 24.38 40.27 -54.64
CA ILE A 360 23.16 41.05 -54.41
C ILE A 360 23.24 41.59 -52.97
N PRO A 361 23.06 42.90 -52.72
CA PRO A 361 23.08 43.45 -51.36
C PRO A 361 21.94 42.87 -50.52
N ILE A 362 22.26 42.45 -49.29
CA ILE A 362 21.34 41.81 -48.33
C ILE A 362 20.08 42.67 -48.08
N GLU A 363 20.23 44.01 -48.04
CA GLU A 363 19.14 44.98 -47.83
C GLU A 363 18.03 44.93 -48.89
N LYS A 364 18.33 44.54 -50.14
CA LYS A 364 17.32 44.39 -51.21
C LYS A 364 16.55 43.08 -51.13
N ILE A 365 17.02 42.13 -50.32
CA ILE A 365 16.38 40.83 -50.12
C ILE A 365 15.42 40.91 -48.92
N GLU A 366 15.78 41.63 -47.85
CA GLU A 366 14.92 41.90 -46.69
C GLU A 366 13.60 42.58 -47.09
N GLN A 367 13.65 43.60 -47.96
CA GLN A 367 12.45 44.30 -48.46
C GLN A 367 11.49 43.43 -49.31
N ALA A 368 11.95 42.29 -49.83
CA ALA A 368 11.13 41.37 -50.62
C ALA A 368 10.52 40.23 -49.80
N ILE A 369 11.01 39.99 -48.57
CA ILE A 369 10.53 38.95 -47.66
C ILE A 369 9.30 39.42 -46.86
N ASP A 370 9.25 40.71 -46.50
CA ASP A 370 8.10 41.33 -45.83
C ASP A 370 6.83 41.39 -46.71
N ALA A 371 6.94 41.18 -48.03
CA ALA A 371 5.83 41.36 -48.97
C ALA A 371 5.20 40.05 -49.50
N ASN A 372 5.81 38.87 -49.28
CA ASN A 372 5.40 37.61 -49.94
C ASN A 372 5.35 36.37 -49.00
N SER A 373 5.47 36.53 -47.69
CA SER A 373 5.48 35.41 -46.72
C SER A 373 4.13 35.08 -46.08
N GLU A 374 3.07 35.75 -46.50
CA GLU A 374 1.72 35.37 -46.09
C GLU A 374 1.27 34.13 -46.88
N VAL A 375 0.46 33.28 -46.25
CA VAL A 375 -0.32 32.19 -46.87
C VAL A 375 0.33 30.79 -46.93
N ALA A 376 0.69 30.21 -45.77
CA ALA A 376 0.31 28.82 -45.40
C ALA A 376 0.77 28.42 -43.99
N ASP A 377 2.03 28.72 -43.61
CA ASP A 377 2.63 28.29 -42.32
C ASP A 377 2.41 29.26 -41.14
N GLU A 378 2.00 30.51 -41.41
CA GLU A 378 1.86 31.55 -40.38
C GLU A 378 0.75 31.29 -39.36
N LYS A 379 -0.29 30.51 -39.72
CA LYS A 379 -1.40 30.26 -38.78
C LYS A 379 -0.90 29.58 -37.51
N ASN A 380 -0.04 28.56 -37.61
CA ASN A 380 0.51 27.85 -36.45
C ASN A 380 1.55 28.69 -35.67
N ASP A 381 2.37 29.49 -36.35
CA ASP A 381 3.34 30.38 -35.70
C ASP A 381 2.68 31.58 -35.00
N SER A 382 1.53 32.08 -35.47
CA SER A 382 0.80 33.17 -34.81
C SER A 382 0.18 32.76 -33.47
N TYR A 383 -0.31 31.51 -33.36
CA TYR A 383 -0.87 30.99 -32.11
C TYR A 383 0.25 30.84 -31.06
N ARG A 384 1.40 30.26 -31.43
CA ARG A 384 2.56 30.15 -30.52
C ARG A 384 3.17 31.50 -30.15
N ALA A 385 3.23 32.45 -31.09
CA ALA A 385 3.71 33.80 -30.79
C ALA A 385 2.78 34.56 -29.81
N ARG A 386 1.47 34.27 -29.85
CA ARG A 386 0.49 34.76 -28.87
C ARG A 386 0.73 34.13 -27.50
N ASP A 387 0.92 32.82 -27.45
CA ASP A 387 1.17 32.09 -26.19
C ASP A 387 2.43 32.60 -25.47
N ILE A 388 3.53 32.84 -26.19
CA ILE A 388 4.77 33.42 -25.61
C ILE A 388 4.53 34.83 -25.04
N LYS A 389 3.67 35.64 -25.67
CA LYS A 389 3.37 37.00 -25.22
C LYS A 389 2.51 36.95 -23.95
N ASP A 390 1.54 36.06 -23.91
CA ASP A 390 0.66 35.84 -22.76
C ASP A 390 1.47 35.32 -21.55
N ASP A 391 2.40 34.39 -21.77
CA ASP A 391 3.30 33.90 -20.72
C ASP A 391 4.20 35.02 -20.16
N LYS A 392 4.67 35.95 -21.00
CA LYS A 392 5.47 37.11 -20.56
C LYS A 392 4.66 38.08 -19.70
N GLU A 393 3.37 38.28 -19.98
CA GLU A 393 2.48 39.09 -19.15
C GLU A 393 2.17 38.39 -17.82
N ARG A 394 1.90 37.08 -17.85
CA ARG A 394 1.70 36.26 -16.65
C ARG A 394 2.90 36.32 -15.70
N LEU A 395 4.12 36.16 -16.22
CA LEU A 395 5.37 36.30 -15.46
C LEU A 395 5.47 37.63 -14.70
N LYS A 396 5.09 38.75 -15.31
CA LYS A 396 5.12 40.07 -14.65
C LYS A 396 4.10 40.16 -13.52
N ILE A 397 2.92 39.58 -13.71
CA ILE A 397 1.87 39.54 -12.69
C ILE A 397 2.34 38.69 -11.51
N LEU A 398 2.87 37.49 -11.78
CA LEU A 398 3.45 36.59 -10.79
C LEU A 398 4.58 37.26 -10.01
N ASP A 399 5.55 37.87 -10.67
CA ASP A 399 6.64 38.62 -10.01
C ASP A 399 6.10 39.76 -9.13
N GLY A 400 5.04 40.46 -9.58
CA GLY A 400 4.35 41.48 -8.81
C GLY A 400 3.65 40.94 -7.55
N ILE A 401 3.01 39.77 -7.64
CA ILE A 401 2.33 39.13 -6.52
C ILE A 401 3.34 38.55 -5.53
N SER A 402 4.31 37.78 -6.01
CA SER A 402 5.30 37.15 -5.15
C SER A 402 6.23 38.19 -4.51
N SER A 403 6.53 39.31 -5.18
CA SER A 403 7.30 40.41 -4.56
C SER A 403 6.52 41.12 -3.44
N LYS A 404 5.19 41.20 -3.52
CA LYS A 404 4.36 41.66 -2.39
C LYS A 404 4.41 40.70 -1.21
N ARG A 405 4.44 39.39 -1.46
CA ARG A 405 4.60 38.37 -0.41
C ARG A 405 6.02 38.37 0.19
N ALA A 406 7.05 38.55 -0.64
CA ALA A 406 8.46 38.53 -0.26
C ALA A 406 8.97 39.83 0.41
N LYS A 407 8.34 40.99 0.17
CA LYS A 407 8.72 42.28 0.80
C LYS A 407 8.44 42.36 2.29
N ALA A 408 7.72 41.39 2.85
CA ALA A 408 7.66 41.22 4.28
C ALA A 408 8.87 40.35 4.70
N ASN A 409 9.97 40.98 5.12
CA ASN A 409 11.05 40.29 5.85
C ASN A 409 10.46 39.72 7.14
N LYS A 410 9.87 38.53 7.04
CA LYS A 410 9.28 37.81 8.16
C LYS A 410 10.15 36.60 8.46
N ASP A 411 10.62 36.49 9.69
CA ASP A 411 11.25 35.27 10.19
C ASP A 411 10.25 34.10 10.34
N VAL A 412 8.94 34.40 10.25
CA VAL A 412 7.84 33.45 10.42
C VAL A 412 6.91 33.49 9.20
N TYR A 413 6.82 32.37 8.50
CA TYR A 413 5.91 32.18 7.37
C TYR A 413 4.64 31.45 7.79
N THR A 414 3.52 31.81 7.16
CA THR A 414 2.24 31.14 7.40
C THR A 414 2.02 30.00 6.39
N LEU A 415 1.11 29.09 6.72
CA LEU A 415 0.69 28.04 5.79
C LEU A 415 0.16 28.62 4.47
N SER A 416 -0.59 29.72 4.54
CA SER A 416 -1.11 30.42 3.35
C SER A 416 0.02 30.98 2.47
N ASP A 417 1.12 31.47 3.08
CA ASP A 417 2.26 31.98 2.32
C ASP A 417 2.91 30.83 1.54
N LEU A 418 3.13 29.68 2.19
CA LEU A 418 3.72 28.49 1.56
C LEU A 418 2.85 27.93 0.44
N VAL A 419 1.55 27.74 0.68
CA VAL A 419 0.60 27.28 -0.35
C VAL A 419 0.60 28.22 -1.54
N GLY A 420 0.55 29.53 -1.29
CA GLY A 420 0.62 30.52 -2.36
C GLY A 420 1.90 30.41 -3.17
N LEU A 421 3.06 30.24 -2.52
CA LEU A 421 4.34 30.11 -3.21
C LEU A 421 4.41 28.84 -4.07
N CYS A 422 3.89 27.71 -3.59
CA CYS A 422 3.82 26.47 -4.37
C CYS A 422 2.94 26.63 -5.62
N ASN A 423 1.82 27.34 -5.49
CA ASN A 423 0.94 27.61 -6.64
C ASN A 423 1.63 28.54 -7.65
N ASP A 424 2.28 29.61 -7.19
CA ASP A 424 3.08 30.49 -8.06
C ASP A 424 4.15 29.67 -8.81
N LEU A 425 4.91 28.84 -8.08
CA LEU A 425 5.97 27.98 -8.63
C LEU A 425 5.47 27.07 -9.75
N ARG A 426 4.31 26.44 -9.57
CA ARG A 426 3.71 25.59 -10.59
C ARG A 426 3.40 26.37 -11.87
N GLU A 427 2.92 27.61 -11.74
CA GLU A 427 2.70 28.46 -12.91
C GLU A 427 4.04 28.78 -13.61
N TYR A 428 5.12 29.04 -12.86
CA TYR A 428 6.45 29.18 -13.45
C TYR A 428 6.92 27.90 -14.15
N GLU A 429 6.72 26.72 -13.56
CA GLU A 429 7.05 25.42 -14.16
C GLU A 429 6.28 25.17 -15.45
N GLN A 430 4.98 25.51 -15.48
CA GLN A 430 4.16 25.40 -16.68
C GLN A 430 4.67 26.31 -17.80
N ILE A 431 4.99 27.57 -17.48
CA ILE A 431 5.56 28.53 -18.44
C ILE A 431 6.91 28.01 -18.94
N TYR A 432 7.75 27.47 -18.06
CA TYR A 432 9.03 26.89 -18.44
C TYR A 432 8.87 25.69 -19.38
N SER A 433 7.92 24.80 -19.10
CA SER A 433 7.59 23.64 -19.95
C SER A 433 7.09 24.08 -21.33
N ASN A 434 6.21 25.09 -21.40
CA ASN A 434 5.75 25.67 -22.67
C ASN A 434 6.93 26.23 -23.48
N LEU A 435 7.81 27.02 -22.85
CA LEU A 435 9.02 27.56 -23.50
C LEU A 435 9.98 26.45 -23.96
N GLN A 436 10.11 25.36 -23.21
CA GLN A 436 10.88 24.19 -23.66
C GLN A 436 10.28 23.56 -24.91
N ALA A 437 8.96 23.40 -24.97
CA ALA A 437 8.26 22.87 -26.12
C ALA A 437 8.45 23.77 -27.35
N ASP A 438 8.33 25.09 -27.18
CA ASP A 438 8.60 26.07 -28.23
C ASP A 438 10.05 26.02 -28.73
N HIS A 439 11.01 25.92 -27.80
CA HIS A 439 12.41 25.75 -28.14
C HIS A 439 12.64 24.49 -28.98
N ARG A 440 12.05 23.35 -28.61
CA ARG A 440 12.13 22.09 -29.38
C ARG A 440 11.51 22.24 -30.77
N ALA A 441 10.36 22.89 -30.87
CA ALA A 441 9.70 23.14 -32.16
C ALA A 441 10.56 24.03 -33.08
N LEU A 442 11.16 25.08 -32.54
CA LEU A 442 12.10 25.95 -33.29
C LEU A 442 13.37 25.20 -33.69
N LEU A 443 13.91 24.36 -32.81
CA LEU A 443 15.05 23.52 -33.14
C LEU A 443 14.73 22.60 -34.32
N LEU A 444 13.54 21.97 -34.32
CA LEU A 444 13.09 21.13 -35.42
C LEU A 444 12.93 21.93 -36.72
N LYS A 445 12.31 23.11 -36.65
CA LYS A 445 12.21 24.05 -37.78
C LYS A 445 13.59 24.39 -38.35
N LYS A 446 14.56 24.68 -37.47
CA LYS A 446 15.95 24.95 -37.86
C LYS A 446 16.59 23.75 -38.54
N THR A 447 16.53 22.56 -37.93
CA THR A 447 17.14 21.36 -38.52
C THR A 447 16.57 21.01 -39.89
N ASN A 448 15.27 21.22 -40.11
CA ASN A 448 14.63 21.04 -41.41
C ASN A 448 15.13 22.07 -42.42
N LEU A 449 15.29 23.32 -42.01
CA LEU A 449 15.82 24.39 -42.85
C LEU A 449 17.30 24.15 -43.20
N ASP A 450 18.11 23.71 -42.25
CA ASP A 450 19.51 23.36 -42.45
C ASP A 450 19.64 22.26 -43.52
N LYS A 451 18.83 21.19 -43.43
CA LYS A 451 18.77 20.12 -44.45
C LYS A 451 18.33 20.66 -45.83
N LYS A 452 17.33 21.55 -45.88
CA LYS A 452 16.90 22.19 -47.12
C LYS A 452 18.03 23.01 -47.76
N ILE A 453 18.79 23.76 -46.95
CA ILE A 453 19.94 24.53 -47.40
C ILE A 453 21.08 23.61 -47.87
N GLU A 454 21.37 22.54 -47.14
CA GLU A 454 22.39 21.54 -47.51
C GLU A 454 22.05 20.89 -48.86
N ASN A 455 20.81 20.45 -49.03
CA ASN A 455 20.33 19.91 -50.31
C ASN A 455 20.45 20.92 -51.45
N ALA A 456 20.06 22.18 -51.21
CA ALA A 456 20.17 23.25 -52.21
C ALA A 456 21.64 23.52 -52.58
N LYS A 457 22.56 23.53 -51.60
CA LYS A 457 24.00 23.68 -51.83
C LYS A 457 24.56 22.52 -52.66
N ASN A 458 24.25 21.28 -52.29
CA ASN A 458 24.69 20.09 -53.00
C ASN A 458 24.24 20.11 -54.48
N TYR A 459 22.99 20.51 -54.73
CA TYR A 459 22.45 20.65 -56.08
C TYR A 459 23.17 21.74 -56.89
N ILE A 460 23.46 22.90 -56.27
CA ILE A 460 24.23 23.97 -56.92
C ILE A 460 25.67 23.53 -57.21
N GLU A 461 26.34 22.84 -56.28
CA GLU A 461 27.70 22.30 -56.51
C GLU A 461 27.73 21.28 -57.65
N GLU A 462 26.71 20.42 -57.76
CA GLU A 462 26.59 19.48 -58.88
C GLU A 462 26.46 20.23 -60.22
N ILE A 463 25.63 21.28 -60.26
CA ILE A 463 25.53 22.18 -61.43
C ILE A 463 26.89 22.80 -61.76
N GLU A 464 27.64 23.28 -60.76
CA GLU A 464 28.94 23.92 -60.95
C GLU A 464 30.03 22.94 -61.43
N LYS A 465 30.02 21.68 -60.98
CA LYS A 465 30.93 20.63 -61.46
C LYS A 465 30.78 20.40 -62.96
N HIS A 466 29.56 20.51 -63.49
CA HIS A 466 29.25 20.37 -64.92
C HIS A 466 29.43 21.67 -65.74
N LYS A 467 29.85 22.78 -65.10
CA LYS A 467 30.06 24.10 -65.72
C LYS A 467 31.43 24.27 -66.39
N LYS A 468 32.26 23.22 -66.44
CA LYS A 468 33.64 23.25 -67.00
C LYS A 468 33.68 23.28 -68.54
N SER A 469 32.63 22.83 -69.22
CA SER A 469 32.49 22.86 -70.68
C SER A 469 31.03 23.09 -71.08
N ILE A 470 30.78 24.03 -72.01
CA ILE A 470 29.42 24.39 -72.45
C ILE A 470 28.68 23.20 -73.10
N PHE A 471 29.43 22.25 -73.67
CA PHE A 471 28.89 21.03 -74.28
C PHE A 471 28.56 19.94 -73.24
N GLU A 472 29.37 19.77 -72.19
CA GLU A 472 29.06 18.84 -71.09
C GLU A 472 27.86 19.33 -70.27
N PHE A 473 27.78 20.64 -70.02
CA PHE A 473 26.65 21.30 -69.40
C PHE A 473 25.34 21.08 -70.18
N TRP A 474 25.40 21.11 -71.52
CA TRP A 474 24.25 20.79 -72.37
C TRP A 474 23.83 19.32 -72.34
N LYS A 475 24.79 18.39 -72.27
CA LYS A 475 24.50 16.96 -72.15
C LYS A 475 23.89 16.61 -70.79
N PHE A 476 24.32 17.28 -69.72
CA PHE A 476 23.77 17.14 -68.37
C PHE A 476 22.35 17.72 -68.25
N THR A 477 22.11 18.91 -68.79
CA THR A 477 20.78 19.56 -68.74
C THR A 477 19.68 18.85 -69.53
N ASN A 478 20.03 17.98 -70.48
CA ASN A 478 19.09 17.22 -71.31
C ASN A 478 18.84 15.76 -70.85
N LYS A 479 19.46 15.29 -69.75
CA LYS A 479 19.06 14.02 -69.11
C LYS A 479 17.81 14.23 -68.25
N ASP A 480 16.89 13.27 -68.30
CA ASP A 480 15.55 13.34 -67.70
C ASP A 480 15.55 13.44 -66.16
N LYS A 481 14.45 14.05 -65.69
CA LYS A 481 14.03 14.44 -64.33
C LYS A 481 14.89 13.94 -63.17
N ILE A 482 15.48 14.89 -62.44
CA ILE A 482 15.79 14.72 -61.03
C ILE A 482 14.45 14.75 -60.29
N GLU A 483 14.12 13.65 -59.62
CA GLU A 483 12.94 13.54 -58.75
C GLU A 483 12.96 14.65 -57.70
N GLU A 484 11.77 15.19 -57.41
CA GLU A 484 11.57 16.26 -56.44
C GLU A 484 12.24 15.91 -55.10
N LEU A 485 12.98 16.87 -54.54
CA LEU A 485 13.66 16.74 -53.26
C LEU A 485 12.66 16.24 -52.19
N HIS A 486 12.79 14.98 -51.79
CA HIS A 486 11.95 14.38 -50.76
C HIS A 486 11.98 15.23 -49.48
N GLU A 487 10.79 15.46 -48.91
CA GLU A 487 10.63 16.02 -47.58
C GLU A 487 11.48 15.24 -46.57
N GLY A 488 12.20 15.98 -45.72
CA GLY A 488 13.09 15.38 -44.74
C GLY A 488 12.35 14.34 -43.90
N SER A 489 12.91 13.13 -43.85
CA SER A 489 12.46 12.05 -42.98
C SER A 489 12.20 12.57 -41.57
N SER A 490 10.99 12.30 -41.05
CA SER A 490 10.60 12.58 -39.66
C SER A 490 11.69 12.11 -38.71
N PHE A 491 12.23 13.04 -37.94
CA PHE A 491 13.15 12.72 -36.86
C PHE A 491 12.36 11.92 -35.83
N GLY A 492 12.58 10.60 -35.78
CA GLY A 492 12.12 9.80 -34.66
C GLY A 492 12.87 10.28 -33.43
N LEU A 493 12.19 11.03 -32.56
CA LEU A 493 12.62 11.12 -31.17
C LEU A 493 12.53 9.70 -30.61
N GLY A 494 13.65 8.98 -30.67
CA GLY A 494 13.91 7.93 -29.70
C GLY A 494 13.81 8.54 -28.31
N ASN A 495 13.18 7.79 -27.41
CA ASN A 495 12.84 8.13 -26.03
C ASN A 495 11.40 8.64 -25.83
N GLU A 496 10.42 7.95 -26.41
CA GLU A 496 9.31 7.50 -25.56
C GLU A 496 9.78 6.21 -24.89
N THR A 497 10.53 6.34 -23.79
CA THR A 497 10.44 5.34 -22.74
C THR A 497 8.98 5.36 -22.31
N THR A 498 8.16 4.51 -22.92
CA THR A 498 6.95 4.05 -22.28
C THR A 498 7.44 3.38 -21.01
N ASN A 499 7.53 4.16 -19.93
CA ASN A 499 7.55 3.63 -18.58
C ASN A 499 6.21 2.90 -18.49
N LYS A 500 6.18 1.64 -18.92
CA LYS A 500 5.23 0.67 -18.40
C LYS A 500 5.52 0.68 -16.92
N ILE A 501 4.72 1.45 -16.19
CA ILE A 501 4.63 1.35 -14.75
C ILE A 501 4.22 -0.09 -14.53
N ASP A 502 5.16 -0.92 -14.12
CA ASP A 502 4.83 -2.25 -13.65
C ASP A 502 3.97 -2.01 -12.38
N PRO A 503 2.69 -2.40 -12.37
CA PRO A 503 1.90 -2.29 -11.16
C PRO A 503 2.51 -3.30 -10.18
N GLY A 504 3.29 -2.79 -9.22
CA GLY A 504 3.95 -3.65 -8.23
C GLY A 504 2.96 -4.55 -7.51
N PHE A 505 3.40 -5.77 -7.16
CA PHE A 505 2.58 -6.79 -6.51
C PHE A 505 1.90 -6.28 -5.23
N ASN A 506 0.56 -6.33 -5.19
CA ASN A 506 -0.25 -6.09 -4.00
C ASN A 506 -0.73 -7.42 -3.43
N ILE A 507 -0.27 -7.77 -2.23
CA ILE A 507 -0.66 -9.03 -1.57
C ILE A 507 -2.17 -9.17 -1.36
N GLU A 508 -2.91 -8.07 -1.15
CA GLU A 508 -4.36 -8.13 -0.92
C GLU A 508 -5.13 -8.49 -2.21
N ASP A 509 -4.62 -8.05 -3.37
CA ASP A 509 -5.33 -8.18 -4.66
C ASP A 509 -4.78 -9.32 -5.52
N ASP A 510 -3.46 -9.57 -5.47
CA ASP A 510 -2.76 -10.43 -6.44
C ASP A 510 -2.40 -11.81 -5.89
N LEU A 511 -2.47 -12.02 -4.57
CA LEU A 511 -1.99 -13.26 -3.93
C LEU A 511 -2.76 -14.50 -4.41
N GLU A 512 -4.07 -14.41 -4.63
CA GLU A 512 -4.87 -15.56 -5.04
C GLU A 512 -4.44 -16.09 -6.42
N GLU A 513 -4.31 -15.21 -7.41
CA GLU A 513 -3.88 -15.60 -8.77
C GLU A 513 -2.42 -16.08 -8.75
N PHE A 514 -1.54 -15.37 -8.03
CA PHE A 514 -0.15 -15.77 -7.88
C PHE A 514 -0.01 -17.15 -7.24
N ALA A 515 -0.74 -17.40 -6.14
CA ALA A 515 -0.72 -18.65 -5.39
C ALA A 515 -1.14 -19.85 -6.26
N GLN A 516 -2.14 -19.68 -7.11
CA GLN A 516 -2.57 -20.72 -8.05
C GLN A 516 -1.47 -21.04 -9.08
N LYS A 517 -0.83 -20.01 -9.65
CA LYS A 517 0.26 -20.16 -10.64
C LYS A 517 1.46 -20.90 -10.06
N VAL A 518 1.91 -20.55 -8.86
CA VAL A 518 3.08 -21.19 -8.24
C VAL A 518 2.79 -22.63 -7.80
N ASP A 519 1.59 -22.91 -7.27
CA ASP A 519 1.21 -24.27 -6.88
C ASP A 519 1.09 -25.19 -8.10
N GLU A 520 0.51 -24.69 -9.21
CA GLU A 520 0.46 -25.43 -10.48
C GLU A 520 1.87 -25.68 -11.05
N LEU A 521 2.77 -24.70 -10.97
CA LEU A 521 4.16 -24.86 -11.38
C LEU A 521 4.87 -25.94 -10.56
N GLN A 522 4.72 -25.93 -9.23
CA GLN A 522 5.34 -26.91 -8.34
C GLN A 522 4.78 -28.32 -8.55
N ARG A 523 3.46 -28.48 -8.73
CA ARG A 523 2.84 -29.78 -9.07
C ARG A 523 3.38 -30.38 -10.36
N ARG A 524 3.75 -29.54 -11.34
CA ARG A 524 4.27 -30.00 -12.64
C ARG A 524 5.76 -30.35 -12.59
N LYS A 525 6.54 -29.66 -11.75
CA LYS A 525 8.01 -29.73 -11.77
C LYS A 525 8.62 -30.54 -10.63
N LEU A 526 7.98 -30.58 -9.46
CA LEU A 526 8.51 -31.23 -8.27
C LEU A 526 7.95 -32.65 -8.14
N SER A 527 8.84 -33.57 -7.75
CA SER A 527 8.48 -34.93 -7.33
C SER A 527 7.98 -34.95 -5.89
N VAL A 528 7.42 -36.09 -5.46
CA VAL A 528 6.95 -36.27 -4.08
C VAL A 528 8.07 -36.08 -3.06
N ASN A 529 9.25 -36.67 -3.29
CA ASN A 529 10.41 -36.54 -2.40
C ASN A 529 10.91 -35.08 -2.32
N GLU A 530 10.84 -34.34 -3.43
CA GLU A 530 11.18 -32.91 -3.45
C GLU A 530 10.18 -32.10 -2.63
N CYS A 531 8.87 -32.37 -2.76
CA CYS A 531 7.86 -31.73 -1.92
C CYS A 531 8.02 -32.11 -0.44
N ASP A 532 8.34 -33.37 -0.14
CA ASP A 532 8.60 -33.86 1.22
C ASP A 532 9.82 -33.14 1.81
N SER A 533 10.90 -32.95 1.04
CA SER A 533 12.10 -32.22 1.48
C SER A 533 11.82 -30.75 1.79
N LEU A 534 11.06 -30.06 0.94
CA LEU A 534 10.65 -28.68 1.20
C LEU A 534 9.75 -28.59 2.43
N PHE A 535 8.77 -29.50 2.56
CA PHE A 535 7.90 -29.57 3.73
C PHE A 535 8.69 -29.80 5.02
N ALA A 536 9.69 -30.69 5.02
CA ALA A 536 10.51 -30.95 6.20
C ALA A 536 11.38 -29.76 6.58
N THR A 537 11.88 -29.01 5.59
CA THR A 537 12.78 -27.88 5.79
C THR A 537 12.22 -26.85 6.77
N GLN A 538 10.90 -26.62 6.80
CA GLN A 538 10.31 -25.65 7.75
C GLN A 538 10.50 -25.99 9.23
N TYR A 539 10.77 -27.26 9.55
CA TYR A 539 10.96 -27.74 10.92
C TYR A 539 12.44 -27.95 11.25
N ILE A 540 13.30 -28.15 10.25
CA ILE A 540 14.71 -28.53 10.44
C ILE A 540 15.70 -27.63 9.68
N ILE A 541 15.31 -26.39 9.36
CA ILE A 541 16.16 -25.46 8.60
C ILE A 541 17.52 -25.20 9.25
N GLU A 542 17.58 -25.14 10.58
CA GLU A 542 18.85 -24.98 11.32
C GLU A 542 19.77 -26.18 11.10
N THR A 543 19.22 -27.40 11.12
CA THR A 543 19.96 -28.63 10.82
C THR A 543 20.44 -28.65 9.37
N ILE A 544 19.58 -28.26 8.43
CA ILE A 544 19.93 -28.17 7.00
C ILE A 544 21.09 -27.20 6.77
N ASN A 545 20.99 -25.99 7.29
CA ASN A 545 22.04 -24.98 7.15
C ASN A 545 23.34 -25.39 7.85
N ALA A 546 23.27 -26.06 9.00
CA ALA A 546 24.45 -26.57 9.70
C ALA A 546 25.19 -27.65 8.89
N ILE A 547 24.46 -28.55 8.21
CA ILE A 547 25.06 -29.57 7.34
C ILE A 547 25.67 -28.92 6.09
N LEU A 548 24.98 -27.94 5.48
CA LEU A 548 25.49 -27.22 4.30
C LEU A 548 26.78 -26.44 4.61
N ASP A 549 26.80 -25.71 5.73
CA ASP A 549 28.00 -25.00 6.21
C ASP A 549 29.17 -25.96 6.47
N GLU A 550 28.91 -27.13 7.04
CA GLU A 550 29.93 -28.18 7.23
C GLU A 550 30.46 -28.71 5.89
N ARG A 551 29.59 -28.93 4.90
CA ARG A 551 29.98 -29.36 3.54
C ARG A 551 30.89 -28.32 2.88
N GLU A 552 30.48 -27.05 2.85
CA GLU A 552 31.23 -25.96 2.23
C GLU A 552 32.62 -25.77 2.87
N LYS A 553 32.70 -25.76 4.20
CA LYS A 553 34.00 -25.62 4.91
C LYS A 553 34.91 -26.83 4.73
N THR A 554 34.35 -28.02 4.55
CA THR A 554 35.12 -29.22 4.26
C THR A 554 35.68 -29.18 2.84
N GLU A 555 34.88 -28.70 1.87
CA GLU A 555 35.30 -28.51 0.47
C GLU A 555 36.37 -27.41 0.34
N ASN A 556 36.21 -26.30 1.05
CA ASN A 556 37.14 -25.17 1.05
C ASN A 556 38.42 -25.42 1.90
N GLY A 557 38.52 -26.57 2.56
CA GLY A 557 39.70 -26.97 3.34
C GLY A 557 39.87 -26.24 4.68
N GLU A 558 38.88 -25.47 5.11
CA GLU A 558 38.87 -24.73 6.40
C GLU A 558 38.69 -25.68 7.60
N LEU A 559 37.99 -26.79 7.38
CA LEU A 559 37.83 -27.87 8.35
C LEU A 559 38.84 -29.00 8.08
N LYS A 560 39.89 -29.09 8.90
CA LYS A 560 40.80 -30.26 8.89
C LYS A 560 40.05 -31.50 9.39
N LYS A 561 40.10 -32.61 8.65
CA LYS A 561 39.50 -33.93 8.98
C LYS A 561 39.98 -34.58 10.29
N THR A 562 40.74 -33.89 11.13
CA THR A 562 41.18 -34.41 12.43
C THR A 562 40.10 -34.15 13.48
N LYS A 563 39.11 -35.06 13.58
CA LYS A 563 38.21 -35.11 14.73
C LYS A 563 39.05 -35.26 16.00
N VAL A 564 39.01 -34.26 16.90
CA VAL A 564 39.53 -34.44 18.26
C VAL A 564 38.53 -35.35 18.98
N ALA A 565 38.94 -36.58 19.29
CA ALA A 565 38.07 -37.57 19.93
C ALA A 565 37.38 -36.97 21.17
N GLY A 566 36.05 -36.97 21.19
CA GLY A 566 35.22 -36.51 22.31
C GLY A 566 34.73 -35.05 22.25
N ARG A 567 35.11 -34.22 21.27
CA ARG A 567 34.55 -32.87 21.09
C ARG A 567 33.63 -32.80 19.88
N LYS A 568 32.34 -32.57 20.14
CA LYS A 568 31.32 -32.31 19.10
C LYS A 568 31.55 -30.94 18.46
N ASN A 569 31.52 -30.87 17.13
CA ASN A 569 31.62 -29.61 16.41
C ASN A 569 30.30 -28.81 16.52
N LYS A 570 30.26 -27.59 15.96
CA LYS A 570 29.07 -26.72 16.06
C LYS A 570 27.84 -27.35 15.38
N SER A 571 28.02 -27.98 14.21
CA SER A 571 26.94 -28.62 13.46
C SER A 571 26.38 -29.85 14.19
N GLU A 572 27.24 -30.74 14.68
CA GLU A 572 26.84 -31.93 15.46
C GLU A 572 25.97 -31.53 16.68
N LYS A 573 26.31 -30.44 17.37
CA LYS A 573 25.50 -29.94 18.50
C LYS A 573 24.11 -29.45 18.08
N ILE A 574 24.00 -28.74 16.94
CA ILE A 574 22.72 -28.24 16.41
C ILE A 574 21.84 -29.43 16.02
N ILE A 575 22.41 -30.39 15.29
CA ILE A 575 21.71 -31.60 14.82
C ILE A 575 21.20 -32.42 16.01
N GLU A 576 22.03 -32.64 17.04
CA GLU A 576 21.61 -33.38 18.25
C GLU A 576 20.49 -32.68 19.01
N LYS A 577 20.62 -31.37 19.20
CA LYS A 577 19.59 -30.56 19.88
C LYS A 577 18.24 -30.69 19.16
N GLN A 578 18.23 -30.54 17.83
CA GLN A 578 17.01 -30.66 17.04
C GLN A 578 16.40 -32.06 17.11
N LEU A 579 17.24 -33.11 17.09
CA LEU A 579 16.78 -34.49 17.23
C LEU A 579 16.14 -34.73 18.60
N GLU A 580 16.74 -34.23 19.69
CA GLU A 580 16.19 -34.32 21.04
C GLU A 580 14.85 -33.58 21.15
N GLU A 581 14.72 -32.38 20.57
CA GLU A 581 13.47 -31.62 20.53
C GLU A 581 12.35 -32.38 19.79
N LEU A 582 12.67 -32.99 18.64
CA LEU A 582 11.73 -33.83 17.88
C LEU A 582 11.32 -35.07 18.67
N LYS A 583 12.26 -35.75 19.33
CA LYS A 583 11.95 -36.92 20.17
C LYS A 583 11.08 -36.57 21.38
N ASN A 584 11.36 -35.46 22.05
CA ASN A 584 10.58 -35.01 23.20
C ASN A 584 9.14 -34.64 22.81
N SER A 585 8.94 -34.22 21.56
CA SER A 585 7.63 -33.91 20.99
C SER A 585 6.90 -35.12 20.40
N TYR A 586 7.51 -36.31 20.42
CA TYR A 586 6.97 -37.54 19.84
C TYR A 586 6.06 -38.28 20.83
N ASP A 587 4.74 -38.01 20.77
CA ASP A 587 3.73 -38.56 21.69
C ASP A 587 2.90 -39.71 21.09
N GLU A 588 1.96 -40.26 21.88
CA GLU A 588 1.08 -41.35 21.42
C GLU A 588 0.08 -40.92 20.34
N ASN A 589 -0.30 -39.64 20.26
CA ASN A 589 -1.19 -39.14 19.21
C ASN A 589 -0.46 -39.12 17.86
N ILE A 590 0.80 -38.67 17.84
CA ILE A 590 1.65 -38.69 16.66
C ILE A 590 1.91 -40.13 16.20
N LYS A 591 2.14 -41.06 17.14
CA LYS A 591 2.21 -42.50 16.82
C LYS A 591 0.93 -42.97 16.12
N ALA A 592 -0.24 -42.59 16.64
CA ALA A 592 -1.53 -42.93 16.03
C ALA A 592 -1.75 -42.28 14.66
N GLU A 593 -1.26 -41.06 14.40
CA GLU A 593 -1.36 -40.38 13.09
C GLU A 593 -0.46 -41.00 12.02
N ILE A 594 0.76 -41.43 12.37
CA ILE A 594 1.70 -42.08 11.45
C ILE A 594 1.11 -43.39 10.91
N PHE A 595 0.49 -44.20 11.78
CA PHE A 595 -0.25 -45.40 11.37
C PHE A 595 -1.67 -45.09 10.89
N GLY A 596 -2.22 -43.95 11.30
CA GLY A 596 -3.53 -43.43 10.96
C GLY A 596 -3.67 -43.13 9.47
N ASN A 597 -2.61 -42.78 8.75
CA ASN A 597 -2.65 -42.63 7.29
C ASN A 597 -3.05 -43.92 6.52
N LEU A 598 -2.95 -45.11 7.13
CA LEU A 598 -3.50 -46.36 6.59
C LEU A 598 -4.97 -46.60 6.99
N MET A 599 -5.48 -45.88 8.00
CA MET A 599 -6.81 -46.02 8.63
C MET A 599 -7.73 -44.81 8.43
N GLU A 600 -7.22 -43.65 8.00
CA GLU A 600 -8.02 -42.47 7.68
C GLU A 600 -8.89 -42.78 6.47
N ASP A 601 -10.19 -42.72 6.71
CA ASP A 601 -11.21 -42.99 5.71
C ASP A 601 -10.99 -42.05 4.51
N ARG A 602 -10.58 -42.59 3.36
CA ARG A 602 -10.36 -41.83 2.11
C ARG A 602 -11.64 -41.12 1.62
N THR A 603 -12.77 -41.34 2.29
CA THR A 603 -14.03 -40.64 2.07
C THR A 603 -14.20 -39.37 2.91
N LYS A 604 -13.34 -39.12 3.91
CA LYS A 604 -13.42 -37.95 4.79
C LYS A 604 -13.18 -36.67 3.98
N VAL A 605 -14.25 -35.90 3.85
CA VAL A 605 -14.22 -34.59 3.19
C VAL A 605 -13.61 -33.57 4.15
N GLN A 606 -12.54 -32.92 3.70
CA GLN A 606 -11.91 -31.79 4.36
C GLN A 606 -12.23 -30.51 3.59
N VAL A 607 -12.11 -29.35 4.23
CA VAL A 607 -12.37 -28.05 3.60
C VAL A 607 -11.12 -27.18 3.70
N LEU A 608 -10.65 -26.68 2.55
CA LEU A 608 -9.58 -25.69 2.45
C LEU A 608 -10.08 -24.54 1.57
N ASN A 609 -10.04 -23.32 2.09
CA ASN A 609 -10.54 -22.13 1.40
C ASN A 609 -11.93 -22.32 0.76
N ASN A 610 -12.89 -22.81 1.56
CA ASN A 610 -14.26 -23.15 1.16
C ASN A 610 -14.40 -24.17 0.02
N LYS A 611 -13.33 -24.91 -0.32
CA LYS A 611 -13.34 -25.99 -1.29
C LYS A 611 -13.12 -27.33 -0.60
N GLU A 612 -13.95 -28.30 -0.96
CA GLU A 612 -13.87 -29.66 -0.44
C GLU A 612 -12.73 -30.44 -1.12
N TYR A 613 -11.97 -31.19 -0.33
CA TYR A 613 -10.90 -32.07 -0.83
C TYR A 613 -10.77 -33.33 0.03
N ARG A 614 -10.08 -34.34 -0.51
CA ARG A 614 -9.90 -35.66 0.11
C ARG A 614 -8.46 -36.10 -0.03
N GLU A 615 -7.55 -35.36 0.58
CA GLU A 615 -6.13 -35.70 0.62
C GLU A 615 -5.60 -35.70 2.04
N ASN A 616 -4.53 -36.47 2.26
CA ASN A 616 -3.88 -36.56 3.55
C ASN A 616 -2.78 -35.49 3.67
N SER A 617 -2.66 -34.92 4.86
CA SER A 617 -1.57 -34.02 5.23
C SER A 617 -0.24 -34.78 5.31
N ARG A 618 0.86 -34.12 4.93
CA ARG A 618 2.21 -34.61 5.22
C ARG A 618 2.47 -34.56 6.73
N ASN A 619 3.18 -35.57 7.22
CA ASN A 619 3.60 -35.66 8.60
C ASN A 619 5.13 -35.62 8.68
N ILE A 620 5.67 -34.74 9.52
CA ILE A 620 7.11 -34.49 9.61
C ILE A 620 7.90 -35.73 10.05
N TYR A 621 7.38 -36.54 10.97
CA TYR A 621 8.05 -37.75 11.45
C TYR A 621 8.05 -38.86 10.42
N ALA A 622 6.98 -38.97 9.63
CA ALA A 622 6.93 -39.90 8.50
C ALA A 622 7.92 -39.48 7.39
N VAL A 623 8.00 -38.19 7.08
CA VAL A 623 8.94 -37.65 6.09
C VAL A 623 10.40 -37.82 6.54
N LEU A 624 10.72 -37.55 7.80
CA LEU A 624 12.07 -37.69 8.33
C LEU A 624 12.45 -39.13 8.68
N GLY A 625 11.46 -40.03 8.80
CA GLY A 625 11.67 -41.41 9.25
C GLY A 625 12.10 -41.51 10.73
N ILE A 626 11.62 -40.61 11.59
CA ILE A 626 12.06 -40.51 13.00
C ILE A 626 11.05 -41.15 13.96
N ASN A 627 11.57 -41.83 14.99
CA ASN A 627 10.86 -42.29 16.17
C ASN A 627 11.70 -42.04 17.44
N ASP A 628 11.19 -42.49 18.59
CA ASP A 628 11.84 -42.38 19.91
C ASP A 628 13.21 -43.08 19.97
N LEU A 629 13.42 -44.11 19.15
CA LEU A 629 14.66 -44.90 19.10
C LEU A 629 15.68 -44.39 18.06
N THR A 630 15.33 -43.46 17.17
CA THR A 630 16.21 -42.99 16.09
C THR A 630 17.55 -42.49 16.60
N THR A 631 18.64 -42.97 16.02
CA THR A 631 20.00 -42.56 16.39
C THR A 631 20.41 -41.25 15.72
N PHE A 632 21.46 -40.61 16.24
CA PHE A 632 22.03 -39.40 15.63
C PHE A 632 22.47 -39.64 14.17
N GLU A 633 23.11 -40.77 13.88
CA GLU A 633 23.63 -41.09 12.55
C GLU A 633 22.50 -41.34 11.55
N GLU A 634 21.44 -42.04 11.97
CA GLU A 634 20.24 -42.24 11.14
C GLU A 634 19.57 -40.90 10.80
N TYR A 635 19.36 -40.04 11.80
CA TYR A 635 18.77 -38.71 11.58
C TYR A 635 19.63 -37.86 10.64
N LYS A 636 20.94 -37.83 10.86
CA LYS A 636 21.87 -37.08 10.00
C LYS A 636 21.79 -37.55 8.55
N ASN A 637 21.79 -38.87 8.31
CA ASN A 637 21.68 -39.41 6.96
C ASN A 637 20.34 -39.04 6.31
N SER A 638 19.22 -39.14 7.03
CA SER A 638 17.92 -38.69 6.52
C SER A 638 17.93 -37.21 6.13
N CYS A 639 18.53 -36.34 6.96
CA CYS A 639 18.67 -34.93 6.62
C CYS A 639 19.55 -34.70 5.39
N GLU A 640 20.65 -35.45 5.23
CA GLU A 640 21.52 -35.36 4.06
C GLU A 640 20.82 -35.75 2.75
N ASP A 641 19.95 -36.75 2.79
CA ASP A 641 19.12 -37.15 1.65
C ASP A 641 18.09 -36.07 1.30
N LEU A 642 17.40 -35.51 2.31
CA LEU A 642 16.46 -34.41 2.10
C LEU A 642 17.14 -33.17 1.50
N ILE A 643 18.37 -32.85 1.92
CA ILE A 643 19.14 -31.74 1.35
C ILE A 643 19.40 -31.95 -0.15
N ASN A 644 19.66 -33.18 -0.58
CA ASN A 644 19.90 -33.47 -2.00
C ASN A 644 18.63 -33.23 -2.82
N TYR A 645 17.47 -33.73 -2.36
CA TYR A 645 16.18 -33.45 -2.99
C TYR A 645 15.82 -31.96 -2.97
N LEU A 646 16.12 -31.27 -1.87
CA LEU A 646 15.87 -29.84 -1.74
C LEU A 646 16.67 -29.02 -2.76
N ASN A 647 17.95 -29.35 -2.93
CA ASN A 647 18.82 -28.69 -3.91
C ASN A 647 18.32 -28.94 -5.35
N GLU A 648 17.87 -30.15 -5.67
CA GLU A 648 17.24 -30.45 -6.96
C GLU A 648 15.98 -29.62 -7.20
N ALA A 649 15.10 -29.55 -6.19
CA ALA A 649 13.87 -28.76 -6.24
C ALA A 649 14.18 -27.28 -6.48
N PHE A 650 15.17 -26.74 -5.77
CA PHE A 650 15.54 -25.33 -5.80
C PHE A 650 15.99 -24.87 -7.19
N VAL A 651 16.71 -25.71 -7.94
CA VAL A 651 17.15 -25.40 -9.31
C VAL A 651 15.97 -25.44 -10.30
N LYS A 652 14.91 -26.22 -10.03
CA LYS A 652 13.77 -26.38 -10.96
C LYS A 652 12.80 -25.19 -10.95
N ILE A 653 12.67 -24.52 -9.81
CA ILE A 653 11.70 -23.45 -9.61
C ILE A 653 12.41 -22.09 -9.60
N LYS A 654 11.82 -21.14 -10.33
CA LYS A 654 12.20 -19.74 -10.38
C LYS A 654 10.96 -18.90 -10.09
N SER A 655 11.14 -17.62 -9.70
CA SER A 655 10.01 -16.74 -9.48
C SER A 655 9.17 -16.59 -10.74
N VAL A 656 7.84 -16.56 -10.58
CA VAL A 656 6.89 -16.43 -11.70
C VAL A 656 6.61 -14.97 -12.07
N GLN A 657 6.86 -14.05 -11.15
CA GLN A 657 6.76 -12.60 -11.32
C GLN A 657 7.52 -11.88 -10.20
N ASP A 658 7.61 -10.56 -10.30
CA ASP A 658 8.30 -9.74 -9.31
C ASP A 658 7.42 -9.55 -8.07
N VAL A 659 7.84 -10.14 -6.95
CA VAL A 659 7.10 -10.16 -5.68
C VAL A 659 8.04 -9.84 -4.52
N PRO A 660 7.64 -8.97 -3.57
CA PRO A 660 8.41 -8.73 -2.36
C PRO A 660 8.37 -9.96 -1.44
N VAL A 661 9.54 -10.38 -0.96
CA VAL A 661 9.72 -11.41 0.05
C VAL A 661 10.42 -10.77 1.25
N TYR A 662 9.87 -11.02 2.43
CA TYR A 662 10.42 -10.57 3.71
C TYR A 662 11.08 -11.75 4.41
N TYR A 663 12.19 -11.56 5.11
CA TYR A 663 12.88 -12.66 5.80
C TYR A 663 13.83 -12.17 6.92
N PRO A 664 14.07 -12.97 7.97
CA PRO A 664 15.19 -12.76 8.88
C PRO A 664 16.50 -13.17 8.19
N TYR A 665 17.61 -12.46 8.37
CA TYR A 665 18.86 -12.81 7.66
C TYR A 665 19.43 -14.16 8.09
N SER A 666 19.99 -14.90 7.14
CA SER A 666 20.70 -16.16 7.34
C SER A 666 21.79 -16.31 6.27
N ASP A 667 22.92 -16.93 6.61
CA ASP A 667 23.99 -17.19 5.64
C ASP A 667 23.65 -18.34 4.67
N GLY A 668 22.61 -19.15 4.98
CA GLY A 668 22.21 -20.31 4.20
C GLY A 668 20.83 -20.17 3.55
N TYR A 669 20.07 -21.27 3.51
CA TYR A 669 18.66 -21.18 3.19
C TYR A 669 17.92 -20.39 4.27
N VAL A 670 16.96 -19.57 3.83
CA VAL A 670 16.08 -18.82 4.71
C VAL A 670 14.63 -19.08 4.34
N ILE A 671 13.79 -19.17 5.36
CA ILE A 671 12.34 -19.13 5.19
C ILE A 671 11.90 -17.68 5.31
N GLY A 672 11.50 -17.12 4.17
CA GLY A 672 10.83 -15.84 4.09
C GLY A 672 9.32 -16.01 4.03
N ASP A 673 8.63 -14.88 3.96
CA ASP A 673 7.19 -14.80 3.79
C ASP A 673 6.84 -13.67 2.83
N LEU A 674 5.80 -13.89 2.03
CA LEU A 674 5.21 -12.84 1.20
C LEU A 674 4.49 -11.80 2.07
N ASN A 675 3.97 -12.22 3.22
CA ASN A 675 3.31 -11.38 4.21
C ASN A 675 4.23 -11.07 5.40
N PRO A 676 4.74 -9.83 5.53
CA PRO A 676 5.63 -9.48 6.63
C PRO A 676 4.99 -9.61 8.01
N ARG A 677 3.66 -9.56 8.12
CA ARG A 677 2.96 -9.75 9.41
C ARG A 677 3.23 -11.12 10.02
N GLU A 678 3.35 -12.16 9.20
CA GLU A 678 3.56 -13.53 9.68
C GLU A 678 4.94 -13.70 10.31
N ILE A 679 5.97 -13.05 9.75
CA ILE A 679 7.33 -13.04 10.29
C ILE A 679 7.37 -12.26 11.61
N LEU A 680 6.68 -11.13 11.67
CA LEU A 680 6.71 -10.22 12.82
C LEU A 680 5.89 -10.73 14.01
N LYS A 681 5.12 -11.82 13.87
CA LYS A 681 4.50 -12.53 15.00
C LYS A 681 5.56 -13.13 15.93
N ASP A 682 6.73 -13.49 15.39
CA ASP A 682 7.85 -13.92 16.21
C ASP A 682 8.43 -12.71 16.97
N LYS A 683 8.37 -12.80 18.30
CA LYS A 683 8.82 -11.74 19.21
C LYS A 683 10.33 -11.57 19.24
N GLU A 684 11.09 -12.55 18.73
CA GLU A 684 12.54 -12.48 18.65
C GLU A 684 13.02 -11.70 17.42
N VAL A 685 12.16 -11.51 16.41
CA VAL A 685 12.51 -10.85 15.15
C VAL A 685 12.38 -9.32 15.26
N PHE A 686 13.49 -8.61 15.47
CA PHE A 686 13.54 -7.14 15.47
C PHE A 686 14.07 -6.54 14.16
N LYS A 687 14.61 -7.39 13.28
CA LYS A 687 15.24 -7.01 12.02
C LYS A 687 14.74 -7.90 10.89
N ILE A 688 14.24 -7.29 9.82
CA ILE A 688 13.74 -7.99 8.64
C ILE A 688 14.40 -7.43 7.37
N TYR A 689 14.63 -8.29 6.41
CA TYR A 689 15.15 -7.93 5.09
C TYR A 689 14.02 -8.07 4.09
N ARG A 690 13.98 -7.19 3.09
CA ARG A 690 13.06 -7.28 1.98
C ARG A 690 13.84 -7.36 0.68
N THR A 691 13.48 -8.33 -0.15
CA THR A 691 13.98 -8.42 -1.52
C THR A 691 12.81 -8.52 -2.49
N ILE A 692 12.94 -7.92 -3.67
CA ILE A 692 11.99 -8.11 -4.77
C ILE A 692 12.54 -9.25 -5.62
N THR A 693 11.76 -10.32 -5.73
CA THR A 693 12.10 -11.46 -6.59
C THR A 693 12.09 -11.04 -8.05
N ASN A 694 12.81 -11.78 -8.89
CA ASN A 694 12.75 -11.63 -10.34
C ASN A 694 12.71 -13.01 -11.01
N ASN A 695 12.40 -13.04 -12.31
CA ASN A 695 12.26 -14.29 -13.07
C ASN A 695 13.52 -15.16 -13.11
N ASP A 696 14.69 -14.64 -12.71
CA ASP A 696 15.94 -15.40 -12.63
C ASP A 696 16.22 -15.97 -11.24
N MET A 697 15.53 -15.47 -10.21
CA MET A 697 15.73 -15.88 -8.82
C MET A 697 15.12 -17.25 -8.56
N HIS A 698 15.95 -18.17 -8.06
CA HIS A 698 15.50 -19.46 -7.55
C HIS A 698 14.81 -19.30 -6.19
N ILE A 699 13.62 -19.86 -6.08
CA ILE A 699 12.74 -19.74 -4.92
C ILE A 699 11.76 -20.92 -4.93
N LEU A 700 11.41 -21.41 -3.73
CA LEU A 700 10.41 -22.44 -3.55
C LEU A 700 9.27 -21.90 -2.69
N TYR A 701 8.02 -22.19 -3.04
CA TYR A 701 6.85 -21.71 -2.33
C TYR A 701 6.26 -22.82 -1.47
N PHE A 702 5.86 -22.49 -0.24
CA PHE A 702 5.13 -23.41 0.63
C PHE A 702 3.64 -23.44 0.24
N SER A 703 3.36 -23.87 -0.99
CA SER A 703 2.00 -23.97 -1.52
C SER A 703 1.26 -25.21 -1.01
N ASN A 704 -0.03 -25.32 -1.32
CA ASN A 704 -0.87 -26.42 -0.84
C ASN A 704 -0.26 -27.80 -1.14
N ILE A 705 0.35 -27.99 -2.32
CA ILE A 705 1.00 -29.26 -2.70
C ILE A 705 2.18 -29.64 -1.79
N ILE A 706 2.71 -28.71 -1.00
CA ILE A 706 3.79 -28.96 -0.03
C ILE A 706 3.23 -29.45 1.30
N TYR A 707 2.02 -29.07 1.68
CA TYR A 707 1.40 -29.54 2.93
C TYR A 707 0.62 -30.84 2.78
N PHE A 708 0.07 -31.11 1.59
CA PHE A 708 -0.75 -32.29 1.35
C PHE A 708 -0.23 -33.13 0.20
N TYR A 709 -0.43 -34.44 0.30
CA TYR A 709 -0.35 -35.30 -0.87
C TYR A 709 -1.49 -34.94 -1.85
N ASN A 710 -1.37 -35.32 -3.12
CA ASN A 710 -2.41 -35.07 -4.12
C ASN A 710 -2.69 -36.33 -4.95
N ASN A 711 -2.88 -37.44 -4.24
CA ASN A 711 -3.06 -38.76 -4.82
C ASN A 711 -4.43 -38.89 -5.49
N ASN A 712 -5.47 -38.29 -4.90
CA ASN A 712 -6.83 -38.32 -5.42
C ASN A 712 -7.12 -37.16 -6.39
N LYS A 713 -6.15 -36.25 -6.61
CA LYS A 713 -6.26 -35.06 -7.47
C LYS A 713 -7.40 -34.12 -7.06
N THR A 714 -7.68 -34.04 -5.76
CA THR A 714 -8.76 -33.21 -5.21
C THR A 714 -8.27 -31.93 -4.53
N LEU A 715 -6.95 -31.79 -4.33
CA LEU A 715 -6.39 -30.66 -3.60
C LEU A 715 -6.55 -29.33 -4.37
N PRO A 716 -7.19 -28.30 -3.79
CA PRO A 716 -7.30 -26.98 -4.40
C PRO A 716 -5.93 -26.35 -4.69
N LEU A 717 -5.83 -25.64 -5.81
CA LEU A 717 -4.64 -24.84 -6.14
C LEU A 717 -4.58 -23.61 -5.24
N GLY A 718 -3.41 -23.34 -4.66
CA GLY A 718 -3.21 -22.16 -3.83
C GLY A 718 -2.08 -22.28 -2.83
N MET A 719 -2.01 -21.28 -1.94
CA MET A 719 -1.08 -21.14 -0.82
C MET A 719 -1.89 -20.84 0.45
N ASP A 720 -2.94 -21.63 0.68
CA ASP A 720 -3.96 -21.36 1.70
C ASP A 720 -3.49 -21.73 3.11
N VAL A 721 -2.50 -22.63 3.23
CA VAL A 721 -1.90 -23.01 4.51
C VAL A 721 -0.84 -22.00 4.96
N SER A 722 -0.07 -21.46 4.02
CA SER A 722 1.06 -20.58 4.30
C SER A 722 1.47 -19.77 3.08
N THR A 723 1.90 -18.53 3.32
CA THR A 723 2.51 -17.63 2.35
C THR A 723 4.04 -17.65 2.40
N ARG A 724 4.62 -18.65 3.06
CA ARG A 724 6.08 -18.78 3.19
C ARG A 724 6.74 -19.15 1.87
N VAL A 725 8.02 -18.81 1.80
CA VAL A 725 8.92 -19.18 0.71
C VAL A 725 10.28 -19.60 1.26
N LEU A 726 10.96 -20.50 0.56
CA LEU A 726 12.34 -20.84 0.81
C LEU A 726 13.22 -20.21 -0.27
N MET A 727 14.24 -19.47 0.16
CA MET A 727 15.20 -18.83 -0.73
C MET A 727 16.60 -18.81 -0.12
N LYS A 728 17.59 -18.38 -0.90
CA LYS A 728 18.91 -17.98 -0.37
C LYS A 728 19.00 -16.46 -0.41
N PRO A 729 19.38 -15.78 0.68
CA PRO A 729 19.54 -14.32 0.69
C PRO A 729 20.52 -13.86 -0.39
N GLN A 730 20.23 -12.71 -1.00
CA GLN A 730 21.18 -12.01 -1.86
C GLN A 730 21.96 -11.01 -1.02
N GLU A 731 23.26 -10.86 -1.29
CA GLU A 731 24.05 -9.77 -0.71
C GLU A 731 23.56 -8.43 -1.26
N PHE A 732 23.32 -7.48 -0.36
CA PHE A 732 22.95 -6.12 -0.73
C PHE A 732 24.22 -5.30 -0.98
N SER A 733 24.26 -4.61 -2.13
CA SER A 733 25.40 -3.76 -2.47
C SER A 733 25.45 -2.50 -1.61
N GLU A 734 24.28 -1.94 -1.28
CA GLU A 734 24.10 -0.82 -0.37
C GLU A 734 22.80 -1.04 0.42
N GLU A 735 22.87 -0.98 1.75
CA GLU A 735 21.73 -1.21 2.63
C GLU A 735 20.99 0.09 2.94
N LYS A 736 19.68 0.11 2.69
CA LYS A 736 18.76 1.14 3.18
C LYS A 736 18.06 0.60 4.42
N ILE A 737 18.23 1.27 5.55
CA ILE A 737 17.61 0.90 6.83
C ILE A 737 16.44 1.84 7.12
N THR A 738 15.26 1.26 7.31
CA THR A 738 14.04 1.97 7.69
C THR A 738 13.54 1.47 9.04
N GLU A 739 13.51 2.36 10.03
CA GLU A 739 12.98 2.07 11.37
C GLU A 739 11.50 2.47 11.50
N PHE A 740 10.68 1.55 12.00
CA PHE A 740 9.27 1.82 12.28
C PHE A 740 8.75 1.04 13.49
N ASN A 741 7.67 1.54 14.09
CA ASN A 741 6.97 0.82 15.14
C ASN A 741 5.75 0.10 14.57
N ILE A 742 5.50 -1.11 15.07
CA ILE A 742 4.30 -1.91 14.81
C ILE A 742 3.54 -2.16 16.10
N ILE A 743 2.24 -2.37 15.98
CA ILE A 743 1.40 -2.82 17.09
C ILE A 743 1.02 -4.28 16.87
N LEU A 744 1.46 -5.17 17.77
CA LEU A 744 1.06 -6.57 17.79
C LEU A 744 0.02 -6.82 18.88
N GLU A 745 -1.07 -7.48 18.51
CA GLU A 745 -2.19 -7.79 19.40
C GLU A 745 -2.11 -9.25 19.85
N ASP A 746 -2.13 -9.48 21.17
CA ASP A 746 -2.31 -10.78 21.81
C ASP A 746 -3.63 -10.77 22.59
N GLY A 747 -4.73 -10.75 21.83
CA GLY A 747 -6.08 -10.53 22.33
C GLY A 747 -6.37 -9.07 22.73
N PRO A 748 -7.59 -8.77 23.22
CA PRO A 748 -8.07 -7.39 23.35
C PRO A 748 -7.34 -6.55 24.41
N PHE A 749 -6.65 -7.18 25.36
CA PHE A 749 -6.03 -6.51 26.51
C PHE A 749 -4.50 -6.43 26.46
N ASN A 750 -3.85 -7.29 25.68
CA ASN A 750 -2.41 -7.36 25.62
C ASN A 750 -1.97 -6.89 24.25
N VAL A 751 -1.23 -5.78 24.25
CA VAL A 751 -0.70 -5.18 23.06
C VAL A 751 0.76 -4.86 23.32
N GLU A 752 1.59 -5.20 22.35
CA GLU A 752 3.02 -4.96 22.37
C GLU A 752 3.37 -4.04 21.20
N ILE A 753 4.08 -2.95 21.50
CA ILE A 753 4.58 -2.03 20.49
C ILE A 753 6.05 -2.36 20.30
N ARG A 754 6.43 -2.75 19.08
CA ARG A 754 7.79 -3.19 18.75
C ARG A 754 8.38 -2.27 17.70
N GLU A 755 9.64 -1.91 17.89
CA GLU A 755 10.46 -1.19 16.92
C GLU A 755 11.14 -2.24 16.03
N ILE A 756 10.97 -2.09 14.71
CA ILE A 756 11.46 -3.02 13.70
C ILE A 756 12.37 -2.26 12.73
N GLU A 757 13.49 -2.88 12.39
CA GLU A 757 14.39 -2.45 11.31
C GLU A 757 14.06 -3.23 10.03
N LEU A 758 13.71 -2.51 8.97
CA LEU A 758 13.59 -3.05 7.62
C LEU A 758 14.84 -2.69 6.82
N ILE A 759 15.49 -3.70 6.27
CA ILE A 759 16.64 -3.55 5.38
C ILE A 759 16.24 -3.87 3.94
N GLU A 760 16.57 -2.94 3.05
CA GLU A 760 16.32 -3.01 1.61
C GLU A 760 17.63 -2.75 0.84
N ASP A 761 17.70 -3.28 -0.38
CA ASP A 761 18.80 -3.00 -1.31
C ASP A 761 18.57 -1.64 -1.98
N ALA A 762 19.39 -0.64 -1.63
CA ALA A 762 19.28 0.73 -2.15
C ALA A 762 19.57 0.82 -3.66
N SER A 763 20.22 -0.19 -4.24
CA SER A 763 20.60 -0.19 -5.65
C SER A 763 19.46 -0.56 -6.61
N LYS A 764 18.33 -1.04 -6.09
CA LYS A 764 17.17 -1.54 -6.88
C LYS A 764 15.92 -0.66 -6.79
N GLU A 765 15.97 0.51 -6.16
CA GLU A 765 14.88 1.51 -6.11
C GLU A 765 14.81 2.42 -7.34
#